data_AF-W2WGN9-F1
#
_entry.id   AF-W2WGN9-F1
#
_cell.length_a   1.000
_cell.length_b   1.000
_cell.length_c   1.000
_cell.angle_alpha   90.00
_cell.angle_beta   90.00
_cell.angle_gamma   90.00
#
_symmetry.space_group_name_H-M   'P 1'
#
loop_
_entity.id
_entity.type
_entity.pdbx_description
1 polymer ?
#
loop_
_entity_poly.entity_id
_entity_poly.type
_entity_poly.pdbx_seq_one_letter_code
_entity_poly.pdbx_strand_id
1 'polypeptide(L)'
;MSPQECQKSIPDRSMSTWSAHYFEQQKALKGKQKLTSKMRPAAIGAAVAVFGRIVLMPAMLLTVFGVTGYLSDGTFLIEYKDSYFAYSQMDLVMSGGCTPCHTYCKRVLHQMATFDHEALMSKPTFEDLYTATSWDYSILSSEALALADRLEASGAICSGGVDEWGSPLSIITGTAAEVVEIIETLNLSVTPLELAEARKGIETKDECITKWAVEGHLRLFMFQAVKNSIDYSSIPAADFNAYPEYADCRPAVNNEGVIGEKLALSTAGEDLVAVVPDILKLFPFSFKSSLPVIPRTLATTSPTIYNVKHVNQSLFRGYYGGCRVRAVNTTGVYIEDTCNVVKHWANYGLMLQAPDDIPACTTGSDSICIHNYYNSLWEWVTGTDETPGRALMKISVFRNRYADTAALSVLPGMVMVQMMLMGIISLYQIMSHKQSVLLTQIWAYRCQNGRMQVLYLAQITYHLIYNSDLYYVGLVTGTLTIESVANLTFSFFIFSYSFINLAKARSGEQQLDRYFRLTWETMQIIITTAVAVLLYSIRSKSLSWIVDYNGQLLRKTTTLGKKYCGLHDSCFLMNVNLAVLVAVISTALGLVALSASYFVQKRYGSNAPSSPKSSKKVTIVAKGANRYMVHNSKSTNLVEVKKEESKELIEFPPLTTFEEHCLGSPFTRLFKDCDDFACIQYMGKRCTSVEAILLTGYLFYGQHVYQAGSVVLLLLARLIPRKLLRTFNVLLIRWYMDPENGTLTHALSCTWFAASAENYKISEATPIA
;
A
#
# COMPACT_ATOMS: atom_id res chain seq x y z
N MET A 1 56.40 -15.55 30.01
CA MET A 1 57.37 -15.17 28.97
C MET A 1 57.39 -13.65 28.85
N SER A 2 58.60 -13.08 28.81
CA SER A 2 58.92 -11.64 28.83
C SER A 2 58.39 -10.87 27.60
N PRO A 3 58.00 -9.58 27.71
CA PRO A 3 57.55 -8.75 26.60
C PRO A 3 58.73 -8.21 25.77
N GLN A 4 59.47 -9.09 25.07
CA GLN A 4 60.65 -8.70 24.28
C GLN A 4 60.83 -9.42 22.94
N GLU A 5 59.74 -9.83 22.27
CA GLU A 5 59.76 -10.25 20.86
C GLU A 5 58.84 -9.38 20.00
N CYS A 6 59.18 -8.11 19.84
CA CYS A 6 58.59 -7.24 18.82
C CYS A 6 59.59 -6.24 18.24
N GLN A 7 60.87 -6.59 18.21
CA GLN A 7 61.91 -5.87 17.46
C GLN A 7 62.87 -6.88 16.83
N LYS A 8 62.46 -7.45 15.70
CA LYS A 8 63.39 -8.07 14.74
C LYS A 8 63.38 -7.20 13.49
N SER A 9 64.55 -6.62 13.23
CA SER A 9 65.07 -6.04 11.98
C SER A 9 64.05 -5.72 10.89
N ILE A 10 63.85 -4.43 10.62
CA ILE A 10 63.34 -3.92 9.34
C ILE A 10 64.36 -4.33 8.26
N PRO A 11 64.03 -5.19 7.28
CA PRO A 11 64.85 -5.35 6.10
C PRO A 11 64.67 -4.13 5.22
N ASP A 12 65.80 -3.55 4.81
CA ASP A 12 65.85 -2.40 3.92
C ASP A 12 65.29 -2.76 2.53
N ARG A 13 64.63 -1.77 1.93
CA ARG A 13 63.76 -1.85 0.76
C ARG A 13 64.57 -1.72 -0.52
N SER A 14 64.78 -2.84 -1.22
CA SER A 14 64.84 -2.81 -2.69
C SER A 14 63.81 -3.80 -3.25
N MET A 15 62.73 -3.26 -3.79
CA MET A 15 61.61 -3.97 -4.40
C MET A 15 62.09 -4.92 -5.51
N SER A 16 62.03 -6.23 -5.30
CA SER A 16 62.11 -7.22 -6.38
C SER A 16 61.66 -8.57 -5.80
N THR A 17 60.79 -9.39 -6.38
CA THR A 17 60.38 -9.51 -7.78
C THR A 17 58.94 -10.03 -7.96
N TRP A 18 58.31 -10.66 -6.96
CA TRP A 18 57.01 -11.34 -7.18
C TRP A 18 55.80 -10.39 -7.27
N SER A 19 55.63 -9.52 -6.27
CA SER A 19 54.53 -8.54 -6.22
C SER A 19 54.63 -7.48 -7.32
N ALA A 20 55.83 -6.96 -7.58
CA ALA A 20 56.08 -5.97 -8.63
C ALA A 20 55.78 -6.54 -10.04
N HIS A 21 56.19 -7.78 -10.31
CA HIS A 21 55.93 -8.45 -11.58
C HIS A 21 54.44 -8.75 -11.78
N TYR A 22 53.71 -9.11 -10.72
CA TYR A 22 52.25 -9.21 -10.75
C TYR A 22 51.59 -7.86 -11.09
N PHE A 23 52.02 -6.75 -10.46
CA PHE A 23 51.46 -5.42 -10.72
C PHE A 23 51.74 -4.91 -12.13
N GLU A 24 52.96 -5.11 -12.67
CA GLU A 24 53.30 -4.73 -14.03
C GLU A 24 52.52 -5.54 -15.08
N GLN A 25 52.37 -6.85 -14.87
CA GLN A 25 51.58 -7.71 -15.75
C GLN A 25 50.09 -7.35 -15.72
N GLN A 26 49.55 -7.00 -14.55
CA GLN A 26 48.16 -6.54 -14.41
C GLN A 26 47.94 -5.17 -15.09
N LYS A 27 48.94 -4.28 -15.05
CA LYS A 27 48.93 -2.99 -15.76
C LYS A 27 48.96 -3.20 -17.28
N ALA A 28 49.76 -4.14 -17.78
CA ALA A 28 49.81 -4.51 -19.19
C ALA A 28 48.51 -5.16 -19.69
N LEU A 29 47.88 -6.03 -18.89
CA LEU A 29 46.59 -6.65 -19.20
C LEU A 29 45.43 -5.65 -19.24
N LYS A 30 45.41 -4.67 -18.33
CA LYS A 30 44.44 -3.55 -18.35
C LYS A 30 44.60 -2.65 -19.57
N GLY A 31 45.83 -2.46 -20.06
CA GLY A 31 46.11 -1.71 -21.29
C GLY A 31 45.64 -2.39 -22.58
N LYS A 32 45.47 -3.73 -22.58
CA LYS A 32 45.06 -4.52 -23.76
C LYS A 32 43.56 -4.83 -23.84
N GLN A 33 42.74 -4.41 -22.87
CA GLN A 33 41.29 -4.65 -22.90
C GLN A 33 40.59 -3.77 -23.95
N LYS A 34 40.11 -4.37 -25.05
CA LYS A 34 39.31 -3.71 -26.09
C LYS A 34 38.02 -3.10 -25.51
N LEU A 35 37.60 -1.95 -26.07
CA LEU A 35 36.38 -1.21 -25.72
C LEU A 35 35.11 -2.09 -25.70
N THR A 36 35.04 -3.11 -26.57
CA THR A 36 33.96 -4.11 -26.63
C THR A 36 33.80 -4.95 -25.37
N SER A 37 34.84 -5.10 -24.54
CA SER A 37 34.75 -5.77 -23.23
C SER A 37 34.11 -4.90 -22.14
N LYS A 38 34.10 -3.57 -22.31
CA LYS A 38 33.46 -2.60 -21.40
C LYS A 38 31.94 -2.48 -21.63
N MET A 39 31.43 -2.86 -22.80
CA MET A 39 30.01 -2.80 -23.17
C MET A 39 29.28 -4.15 -23.08
N ARG A 40 29.72 -5.07 -22.22
CA ARG A 40 28.99 -6.33 -21.98
C ARG A 40 27.67 -6.03 -21.24
N PRO A 41 26.55 -6.70 -21.55
CA PRO A 41 25.27 -6.50 -20.84
C PRO A 41 25.39 -6.60 -19.32
N ALA A 42 26.27 -7.48 -18.82
CA ALA A 42 26.55 -7.60 -17.39
C ALA A 42 27.28 -6.39 -16.78
N ALA A 43 28.06 -5.63 -17.55
CA ALA A 43 28.69 -4.39 -17.11
C ALA A 43 27.68 -3.23 -17.08
N ILE A 44 26.77 -3.17 -18.07
CA ILE A 44 25.67 -2.20 -18.10
C ILE A 44 24.72 -2.44 -16.93
N GLY A 45 24.28 -3.69 -16.72
CA GLY A 45 23.43 -4.04 -15.56
C GLY A 45 24.09 -3.76 -14.22
N ALA A 46 25.41 -3.95 -14.10
CA ALA A 46 26.15 -3.60 -12.89
C ALA A 46 26.21 -2.09 -12.67
N ALA A 47 26.47 -1.32 -13.73
CA ALA A 47 26.47 0.15 -13.65
C ALA A 47 25.10 0.70 -13.26
N VAL A 48 24.01 0.18 -13.84
CA VAL A 48 22.63 0.56 -13.50
C VAL A 48 22.31 0.19 -12.05
N ALA A 49 22.64 -1.03 -11.61
CA ALA A 49 22.39 -1.45 -10.22
C ALA A 49 23.17 -0.59 -9.20
N VAL A 50 24.42 -0.23 -9.52
CA VAL A 50 25.24 0.63 -8.66
C VAL A 50 24.73 2.07 -8.65
N PHE A 51 24.43 2.66 -9.81
CA PHE A 51 23.85 4.00 -9.91
C PHE A 51 22.50 4.09 -9.18
N GLY A 52 21.64 3.10 -9.37
CA GLY A 52 20.36 3.01 -8.68
C GLY A 52 20.51 3.01 -7.16
N ARG A 53 21.45 2.23 -6.63
CA ARG A 53 21.68 2.11 -5.18
C ARG A 53 22.39 3.30 -4.54
N ILE A 54 23.37 3.90 -5.24
CA ILE A 54 24.21 4.97 -4.68
C ILE A 54 23.61 6.35 -4.90
N VAL A 55 22.90 6.56 -6.02
CA VAL A 55 22.45 7.90 -6.41
C VAL A 55 20.93 8.00 -6.38
N LEU A 56 20.24 7.15 -7.14
CA LEU A 56 18.80 7.28 -7.34
C LEU A 56 18.00 7.02 -6.05
N MET A 57 18.24 5.88 -5.39
CA MET A 57 17.53 5.54 -4.15
C MET A 57 17.81 6.54 -3.02
N PRO A 58 19.07 6.96 -2.73
CA PRO A 58 19.33 7.96 -1.70
C PRO A 58 18.68 9.31 -2.00
N ALA A 59 18.72 9.76 -3.25
CA ALA A 59 18.06 10.99 -3.65
C ALA A 59 16.54 10.90 -3.44
N MET A 60 15.89 9.81 -3.87
CA MET A 60 14.45 9.61 -3.66
C MET A 60 14.09 9.59 -2.17
N LEU A 61 14.87 8.89 -1.35
CA LEU A 61 14.63 8.80 0.09
C LEU A 61 14.81 10.15 0.79
N LEU A 62 15.85 10.91 0.42
CA LEU A 62 16.04 12.28 0.91
C LEU A 62 14.90 13.20 0.50
N THR A 63 14.38 13.06 -0.73
CA THR A 63 13.20 13.83 -1.17
C THR A 63 11.98 13.50 -0.33
N VAL A 64 11.68 12.22 -0.09
CA VAL A 64 10.54 11.85 0.78
C VAL A 64 10.74 12.42 2.18
N PHE A 65 11.91 12.25 2.78
CA PHE A 65 12.16 12.69 4.16
C PHE A 65 12.27 14.21 4.32
N GLY A 66 12.68 14.93 3.28
CA GLY A 66 12.86 16.38 3.32
C GLY A 66 11.65 17.19 2.83
N VAL A 67 10.80 16.61 1.98
CA VAL A 67 9.66 17.31 1.36
C VAL A 67 8.32 16.90 1.98
N THR A 68 8.25 15.76 2.67
CA THR A 68 7.00 15.27 3.29
C THR A 68 7.14 15.18 4.81
N GLY A 69 6.02 15.01 5.51
CA GLY A 69 5.98 14.85 6.97
C GLY A 69 6.47 13.48 7.45
N TYR A 70 7.11 12.67 6.60
CA TYR A 70 7.36 11.24 6.88
C TYR A 70 8.13 10.98 8.18
N LEU A 71 9.08 11.86 8.55
CA LEU A 71 9.89 11.71 9.77
C LEU A 71 9.38 12.52 10.97
N SER A 72 8.31 13.31 10.80
CA SER A 72 7.72 14.14 11.86
C SER A 72 6.26 13.77 12.10
N ASP A 73 5.33 14.54 11.55
CA ASP A 73 3.89 14.49 11.85
C ASP A 73 3.08 13.73 10.79
N GLY A 74 3.74 12.84 10.04
CA GLY A 74 3.11 12.04 9.00
C GLY A 74 2.08 11.06 9.57
N THR A 75 0.90 11.01 8.94
CA THR A 75 -0.19 10.10 9.31
C THR A 75 -0.38 9.01 8.25
N PHE A 76 -1.04 7.90 8.61
CA PHE A 76 -1.40 6.84 7.67
C PHE A 76 -2.50 7.29 6.68
N LEU A 77 -3.47 8.07 7.17
CA LEU A 77 -4.69 8.45 6.46
C LEU A 77 -4.85 9.98 6.50
N ILE A 78 -5.58 10.53 5.52
CA ILE A 78 -5.86 11.97 5.44
C ILE A 78 -6.69 12.43 6.64
N GLU A 79 -6.36 13.60 7.16
CA GLU A 79 -7.09 14.23 8.26
C GLU A 79 -8.17 15.18 7.74
N TYR A 80 -9.00 15.73 8.64
CA TYR A 80 -10.08 16.66 8.29
C TYR A 80 -9.63 17.83 7.40
N LYS A 81 -8.45 18.40 7.65
CA LYS A 81 -7.87 19.51 6.88
C LYS A 81 -7.50 19.14 5.43
N ASP A 82 -7.28 17.85 5.17
CA ASP A 82 -6.88 17.29 3.88
C ASP A 82 -8.06 16.59 3.17
N SER A 83 -9.26 16.73 3.75
CA SER A 83 -10.50 16.18 3.21
C SER A 83 -10.82 16.81 1.85
N TYR A 84 -11.42 16.02 0.97
CA TYR A 84 -11.74 16.45 -0.38
C TYR A 84 -13.08 15.94 -0.83
N PHE A 85 -13.74 16.75 -1.65
CA PHE A 85 -15.06 16.44 -2.18
C PHE A 85 -14.96 15.56 -3.43
N ALA A 86 -15.73 14.48 -3.48
CA ALA A 86 -15.69 13.53 -4.59
C ALA A 86 -17.07 12.90 -4.88
N TYR A 87 -17.24 12.47 -6.13
CA TYR A 87 -18.38 11.68 -6.59
C TYR A 87 -17.96 10.24 -6.91
N SER A 88 -18.78 9.27 -6.55
CA SER A 88 -18.65 7.89 -7.03
C SER A 88 -20.03 7.31 -7.30
N GLN A 89 -20.24 6.87 -8.53
CA GLN A 89 -21.47 6.23 -8.96
C GLN A 89 -21.55 4.80 -8.39
N MET A 90 -22.69 4.44 -7.81
CA MET A 90 -22.93 3.12 -7.20
C MET A 90 -21.77 2.66 -6.29
N ASP A 91 -21.41 3.47 -5.30
CA ASP A 91 -20.29 3.13 -4.42
C ASP A 91 -20.60 1.84 -3.65
N LEU A 92 -19.72 0.84 -3.77
CA LEU A 92 -19.85 -0.44 -3.08
C LEU A 92 -19.84 -0.28 -1.55
N VAL A 93 -19.19 0.76 -1.02
CA VAL A 93 -19.23 1.07 0.43
C VAL A 93 -20.64 1.51 0.87
N MET A 94 -21.43 2.04 -0.05
CA MET A 94 -22.83 2.45 0.15
C MET A 94 -23.79 1.60 -0.70
N SER A 95 -23.47 0.32 -0.87
CA SER A 95 -24.36 -0.66 -1.49
C SER A 95 -24.96 -1.57 -0.43
N GLY A 96 -26.25 -1.82 -0.53
CA GLY A 96 -27.01 -2.65 0.40
C GLY A 96 -28.38 -2.97 -0.18
N GLY A 97 -29.36 -3.09 0.69
CA GLY A 97 -30.75 -3.25 0.29
C GLY A 97 -31.71 -3.15 1.46
N CYS A 98 -32.90 -3.67 1.23
CA CYS A 98 -34.00 -3.63 2.17
C CYS A 98 -34.78 -4.95 2.06
N THR A 99 -34.85 -5.72 3.16
CA THR A 99 -35.50 -7.05 3.19
C THR A 99 -36.37 -7.22 4.43
N PRO A 100 -37.66 -7.62 4.30
CA PRO A 100 -38.46 -7.71 3.09
C PRO A 100 -39.11 -6.36 2.77
N CYS A 101 -38.67 -5.67 1.72
CA CYS A 101 -39.18 -4.33 1.40
C CYS A 101 -39.83 -4.23 0.03
N HIS A 102 -39.53 -5.14 -0.90
CA HIS A 102 -40.21 -5.17 -2.19
C HIS A 102 -41.69 -5.50 -1.97
N THR A 103 -42.59 -4.60 -2.40
CA THR A 103 -44.01 -4.66 -2.07
C THR A 103 -44.87 -4.05 -3.17
N TYR A 104 -46.19 -4.09 -2.99
CA TYR A 104 -47.13 -3.55 -3.97
C TYR A 104 -47.07 -2.02 -4.06
N CYS A 105 -47.15 -1.47 -5.27
CA CYS A 105 -47.15 -0.03 -5.53
C CYS A 105 -48.30 0.69 -4.83
N LYS A 106 -49.49 0.07 -4.73
CA LYS A 106 -50.60 0.65 -3.96
C LYS A 106 -50.28 0.87 -2.48
N ARG A 107 -49.43 0.01 -1.90
CA ARG A 107 -48.97 0.15 -0.50
C ARG A 107 -48.02 1.34 -0.38
N VAL A 108 -47.07 1.45 -1.29
CA VAL A 108 -46.11 2.56 -1.27
C VAL A 108 -46.82 3.90 -1.53
N LEU A 109 -47.76 3.95 -2.49
CA LEU A 109 -48.59 5.14 -2.71
C LEU A 109 -49.40 5.53 -1.48
N HIS A 110 -49.95 4.56 -0.73
CA HIS A 110 -50.61 4.84 0.55
C HIS A 110 -49.65 5.48 1.56
N GLN A 111 -48.44 4.94 1.71
CA GLN A 111 -47.42 5.52 2.60
C GLN A 111 -47.09 6.96 2.19
N MET A 112 -46.92 7.22 0.89
CA MET A 112 -46.65 8.57 0.37
C MET A 112 -47.84 9.52 0.56
N ALA A 113 -49.06 9.05 0.35
CA ALA A 113 -50.29 9.84 0.54
C ALA A 113 -50.52 10.24 2.01
N THR A 114 -49.92 9.52 2.97
CA THR A 114 -50.05 9.84 4.40
C THR A 114 -49.37 11.15 4.79
N PHE A 115 -48.52 11.71 3.92
CA PHE A 115 -47.97 13.06 4.11
C PHE A 115 -49.03 14.17 3.98
N ASP A 116 -50.21 13.88 3.41
CA ASP A 116 -51.32 14.83 3.28
C ASP A 116 -50.89 16.19 2.72
N HIS A 117 -50.06 16.16 1.66
CA HIS A 117 -49.49 17.32 0.98
C HIS A 117 -48.48 18.15 1.81
N GLU A 118 -48.16 17.76 3.04
CA GLU A 118 -47.12 18.39 3.84
C GLU A 118 -45.72 18.06 3.31
N ALA A 119 -44.78 18.99 3.52
CA ALA A 119 -43.39 18.81 3.09
C ALA A 119 -42.56 17.94 4.05
N LEU A 120 -42.98 17.84 5.31
CA LEU A 120 -42.27 17.12 6.36
C LEU A 120 -43.23 16.23 7.13
N MET A 121 -42.78 15.02 7.43
CA MET A 121 -43.43 14.13 8.39
C MET A 121 -42.50 13.87 9.57
N SER A 122 -43.01 13.90 10.80
CA SER A 122 -42.20 13.62 11.98
C SER A 122 -41.71 12.17 11.99
N LYS A 123 -40.51 11.93 12.52
CA LYS A 123 -39.93 10.58 12.59
C LYS A 123 -40.87 9.52 13.18
N PRO A 124 -41.51 9.73 14.36
CA PRO A 124 -42.40 8.72 14.93
C PRO A 124 -43.55 8.35 14.00
N THR A 125 -44.22 9.34 13.42
CA THR A 125 -45.33 9.13 12.48
C THR A 125 -44.88 8.35 11.25
N PHE A 126 -43.69 8.66 10.73
CA PHE A 126 -43.16 7.98 9.57
C PHE A 126 -42.75 6.53 9.89
N GLU A 127 -42.08 6.29 11.02
CA GLU A 127 -41.71 4.94 11.48
C GLU A 127 -42.95 4.05 11.71
N ASP A 128 -44.03 4.61 12.25
CA ASP A 128 -45.28 3.87 12.52
C ASP A 128 -45.86 3.24 11.24
N LEU A 129 -45.69 3.87 10.07
CA LEU A 129 -46.15 3.35 8.77
C LEU A 129 -45.54 1.98 8.41
N TYR A 130 -44.39 1.64 8.99
CA TYR A 130 -43.66 0.40 8.68
C TYR A 130 -43.83 -0.68 9.75
N THR A 131 -44.59 -0.37 10.81
CA THR A 131 -45.00 -1.35 11.82
C THR A 131 -46.43 -1.90 11.56
N ALA A 132 -47.15 -1.31 10.61
CA ALA A 132 -48.53 -1.67 10.29
C ALA A 132 -48.66 -3.10 9.71
N THR A 133 -49.56 -3.90 10.29
CA THR A 133 -49.87 -5.26 9.83
C THR A 133 -51.07 -5.33 8.87
N SER A 134 -51.82 -4.24 8.73
CA SER A 134 -53.00 -4.11 7.85
C SER A 134 -53.02 -2.73 7.21
N TRP A 135 -53.62 -2.63 6.02
CA TRP A 135 -53.62 -1.41 5.21
C TRP A 135 -55.05 -1.05 4.82
N ASP A 136 -55.48 0.17 5.15
CA ASP A 136 -56.74 0.75 4.68
C ASP A 136 -56.46 1.73 3.54
N TYR A 137 -56.78 1.34 2.31
CA TYR A 137 -56.51 2.15 1.12
C TYR A 137 -57.53 3.28 0.90
N SER A 138 -58.40 3.58 1.87
CA SER A 138 -59.41 4.63 1.77
C SER A 138 -58.85 6.05 1.55
N ILE A 139 -57.60 6.30 1.97
CA ILE A 139 -56.89 7.56 1.73
C ILE A 139 -56.51 7.76 0.25
N LEU A 140 -56.45 6.69 -0.54
CA LEU A 140 -56.13 6.78 -1.96
C LEU A 140 -57.38 7.08 -2.77
N SER A 141 -57.30 8.09 -3.64
CA SER A 141 -58.34 8.37 -4.63
C SER A 141 -58.47 7.22 -5.64
N SER A 142 -59.59 7.15 -6.35
CA SER A 142 -59.75 6.19 -7.45
C SER A 142 -58.69 6.35 -8.54
N GLU A 143 -58.24 7.58 -8.77
CA GLU A 143 -57.17 7.91 -9.71
C GLU A 143 -55.82 7.37 -9.21
N ALA A 144 -55.51 7.53 -7.92
CA ALA A 144 -54.30 6.98 -7.30
C ALA A 144 -54.29 5.45 -7.29
N LEU A 145 -55.45 4.81 -7.06
CA LEU A 145 -55.58 3.35 -7.16
C LEU A 145 -55.37 2.86 -8.59
N ALA A 146 -55.96 3.54 -9.58
CA ALA A 146 -55.74 3.22 -10.99
C ALA A 146 -54.28 3.44 -11.43
N LEU A 147 -53.61 4.45 -10.87
CA LEU A 147 -52.18 4.69 -11.07
C LEU A 147 -51.36 3.54 -10.49
N ALA A 148 -51.70 3.06 -9.29
CA ALA A 148 -51.03 1.91 -8.67
C ALA A 148 -51.04 0.68 -9.59
N ASP A 149 -52.20 0.35 -10.17
CA ASP A 149 -52.34 -0.79 -11.09
C ASP A 149 -51.52 -0.61 -12.37
N ARG A 150 -51.42 0.63 -12.90
CA ARG A 150 -50.57 0.94 -14.05
C ARG A 150 -49.09 0.78 -13.73
N LEU A 151 -48.64 1.25 -12.57
CA LEU A 151 -47.25 1.12 -12.13
C LEU A 151 -46.85 -0.34 -11.99
N GLU A 152 -47.71 -1.17 -11.39
CA GLU A 152 -47.50 -2.63 -11.32
C GLU A 152 -47.39 -3.24 -12.71
N ALA A 153 -48.30 -2.89 -13.63
CA ALA A 153 -48.29 -3.40 -15.00
C ALA A 153 -47.07 -2.94 -15.82
N SER A 154 -46.52 -1.75 -15.53
CA SER A 154 -45.32 -1.21 -16.17
C SER A 154 -44.02 -1.92 -15.73
N GLY A 155 -44.06 -2.66 -14.62
CA GLY A 155 -42.86 -3.21 -13.98
C GLY A 155 -42.10 -2.20 -13.10
N ALA A 156 -42.79 -1.18 -12.58
CA ALA A 156 -42.24 -0.28 -11.59
C ALA A 156 -41.79 -1.07 -10.35
N ILE A 157 -40.65 -0.69 -9.76
CA ILE A 157 -40.18 -1.30 -8.52
C ILE A 157 -40.68 -0.45 -7.36
N CYS A 158 -41.53 -1.06 -6.54
CA CYS A 158 -42.11 -0.44 -5.37
C CYS A 158 -41.52 -1.07 -4.11
N SER A 159 -40.96 -0.24 -3.23
CA SER A 159 -40.36 -0.69 -1.98
C SER A 159 -40.82 0.16 -0.80
N GLY A 160 -41.16 -0.51 0.30
CA GLY A 160 -41.57 0.12 1.54
C GLY A 160 -41.11 -0.73 2.72
N GLY A 161 -40.24 -0.20 3.57
CA GLY A 161 -39.68 -0.93 4.70
C GLY A 161 -38.51 -0.20 5.36
N VAL A 162 -37.72 -0.92 6.15
CA VAL A 162 -36.51 -0.40 6.81
C VAL A 162 -35.29 -0.98 6.11
N ASP A 163 -34.42 -0.12 5.61
CA ASP A 163 -33.20 -0.54 4.92
C ASP A 163 -32.14 -1.13 5.86
N GLU A 164 -31.07 -1.67 5.26
CA GLU A 164 -29.94 -2.23 5.98
C GLU A 164 -29.13 -1.19 6.78
N TRP A 165 -29.38 0.12 6.61
CA TRP A 165 -28.83 1.21 7.44
C TRP A 165 -29.74 1.56 8.62
N GLY A 166 -30.93 0.94 8.72
CA GLY A 166 -31.89 1.16 9.79
C GLY A 166 -32.83 2.35 9.55
N SER A 167 -32.90 2.87 8.32
CA SER A 167 -33.80 3.96 7.95
C SER A 167 -35.05 3.43 7.27
N PRO A 168 -36.26 3.81 7.73
CA PRO A 168 -37.49 3.59 6.97
C PRO A 168 -37.49 4.37 5.66
N LEU A 169 -38.07 3.78 4.62
CA LEU A 169 -38.18 4.40 3.30
C LEU A 169 -39.40 3.90 2.53
N SER A 170 -39.94 4.80 1.70
CA SER A 170 -40.93 4.53 0.66
C SER A 170 -40.37 4.98 -0.66
N ILE A 171 -40.23 4.08 -1.64
CA ILE A 171 -39.70 4.41 -2.96
C ILE A 171 -40.49 3.72 -4.07
N ILE A 172 -40.74 4.47 -5.14
CA ILE A 172 -41.26 3.95 -6.39
C ILE A 172 -40.29 4.35 -7.50
N THR A 173 -39.82 3.36 -8.26
CA THR A 173 -38.99 3.59 -9.45
C THR A 173 -39.73 3.23 -10.72
N GLY A 174 -39.72 4.11 -11.70
CA GLY A 174 -40.35 3.95 -13.00
C GLY A 174 -39.71 4.85 -14.05
N THR A 175 -40.47 5.24 -15.06
CA THR A 175 -40.11 6.27 -16.04
C THR A 175 -40.25 7.67 -15.44
N ALA A 176 -39.61 8.67 -16.05
CA ALA A 176 -39.77 10.07 -15.65
C ALA A 176 -41.25 10.52 -15.66
N ALA A 177 -42.02 10.04 -16.63
CA ALA A 177 -43.44 10.37 -16.77
C ALA A 177 -44.27 9.79 -15.62
N GLU A 178 -44.03 8.52 -15.26
CA GLU A 178 -44.69 7.87 -14.12
C GLU A 178 -44.35 8.58 -12.80
N VAL A 179 -43.09 8.99 -12.59
CA VAL A 179 -42.70 9.75 -11.40
C VAL A 179 -43.40 11.10 -11.32
N VAL A 180 -43.48 11.85 -12.43
CA VAL A 180 -44.23 13.11 -12.48
C VAL A 180 -45.72 12.87 -12.21
N GLU A 181 -46.31 11.82 -12.78
CA GLU A 181 -47.72 11.44 -12.56
C GLU A 181 -48.00 11.10 -11.09
N ILE A 182 -47.09 10.39 -10.41
CA ILE A 182 -47.21 10.11 -8.96
C ILE A 182 -47.21 11.41 -8.16
N ILE A 183 -46.26 12.30 -8.43
CA ILE A 183 -46.12 13.59 -7.72
C ILE A 183 -47.38 14.43 -7.89
N GLU A 184 -47.91 14.52 -9.12
CA GLU A 184 -49.11 15.32 -9.40
C GLU A 184 -50.39 14.68 -8.85
N THR A 185 -50.56 13.36 -8.98
CA THR A 185 -51.78 12.65 -8.54
C THR A 185 -51.94 12.67 -7.03
N LEU A 186 -50.84 12.49 -6.29
CA LEU A 186 -50.86 12.54 -4.82
C LEU A 186 -50.60 13.96 -4.28
N ASN A 187 -50.28 14.92 -5.15
CA ASN A 187 -49.85 16.27 -4.80
C ASN A 187 -48.74 16.22 -3.72
N LEU A 188 -47.68 15.46 -4.02
CA LEU A 188 -46.52 15.30 -3.14
C LEU A 188 -45.67 16.56 -3.12
N SER A 189 -45.20 16.94 -1.94
CA SER A 189 -44.33 18.11 -1.78
C SER A 189 -42.86 17.79 -2.12
N VAL A 190 -42.59 17.45 -3.38
CA VAL A 190 -41.22 17.38 -3.95
C VAL A 190 -40.71 18.80 -4.23
N THR A 191 -39.39 19.01 -4.23
CA THR A 191 -38.87 20.36 -4.51
C THR A 191 -39.22 20.80 -5.94
N PRO A 192 -39.48 22.10 -6.18
CA PRO A 192 -39.79 22.60 -7.52
C PRO A 192 -38.67 22.32 -8.54
N LEU A 193 -37.41 22.29 -8.07
CA LEU A 193 -36.25 21.96 -8.90
C LEU A 193 -36.27 20.51 -9.37
N GLU A 194 -36.47 19.56 -8.45
CA GLU A 194 -36.49 18.13 -8.78
C GLU A 194 -37.69 17.77 -9.66
N LEU A 195 -38.85 18.39 -9.43
CA LEU A 195 -40.00 18.24 -10.32
C LEU A 195 -39.70 18.76 -11.73
N ALA A 196 -39.04 19.92 -11.84
CA ALA A 196 -38.64 20.47 -13.14
C ALA A 196 -37.57 19.58 -13.82
N GLU A 197 -36.68 18.96 -13.06
CA GLU A 197 -35.73 17.97 -13.56
C GLU A 197 -36.42 16.72 -14.09
N ALA A 198 -37.41 16.19 -13.36
CA ALA A 198 -38.19 15.04 -13.79
C ALA A 198 -38.98 15.35 -15.07
N ARG A 199 -39.62 16.51 -15.18
CA ARG A 199 -40.30 16.96 -16.41
C ARG A 199 -39.32 17.06 -17.58
N LYS A 200 -38.13 17.64 -17.36
CA LYS A 200 -37.10 17.72 -18.38
C LYS A 200 -36.58 16.33 -18.79
N GLY A 201 -36.52 15.39 -17.85
CA GLY A 201 -36.21 13.99 -18.08
C GLY A 201 -37.19 13.27 -19.02
N ILE A 202 -38.46 13.70 -19.06
CA ILE A 202 -39.45 13.18 -20.04
C ILE A 202 -39.05 13.59 -21.45
N GLU A 203 -38.59 14.82 -21.63
CA GLU A 203 -38.16 15.37 -22.92
C GLU A 203 -36.86 14.71 -23.42
N THR A 204 -35.93 14.40 -22.51
CA THR A 204 -34.59 13.89 -22.83
C THR A 204 -34.45 12.38 -22.64
N LYS A 205 -35.55 11.64 -22.53
CA LYS A 205 -35.55 10.19 -22.22
C LYS A 205 -34.72 9.35 -23.20
N ASP A 206 -34.62 9.79 -24.46
CA ASP A 206 -33.90 9.08 -25.52
C ASP A 206 -32.39 9.43 -25.54
N GLU A 207 -32.01 10.55 -24.91
CA GLU A 207 -30.61 10.99 -24.79
C GLU A 207 -29.88 10.29 -23.63
N CYS A 208 -30.60 10.05 -22.52
CA CYS A 208 -30.05 9.39 -21.34
C CYS A 208 -31.08 8.43 -20.73
N ILE A 209 -30.86 7.14 -20.96
CA ILE A 209 -31.80 6.07 -20.58
C ILE A 209 -31.59 5.72 -19.11
N THR A 210 -32.50 6.17 -18.26
CA THR A 210 -32.48 5.88 -16.83
C THR A 210 -33.89 5.73 -16.29
N LYS A 211 -34.03 4.98 -15.20
CA LYS A 211 -35.24 5.05 -14.38
C LYS A 211 -35.19 6.31 -13.52
N TRP A 212 -36.37 6.74 -13.11
CA TRP A 212 -36.56 7.80 -12.15
C TRP A 212 -37.17 7.22 -10.89
N ALA A 213 -36.84 7.83 -9.77
CA ALA A 213 -37.35 7.48 -8.46
C ALA A 213 -38.06 8.67 -7.84
N VAL A 214 -39.13 8.38 -7.09
CA VAL A 214 -39.66 9.25 -6.04
C VAL A 214 -39.55 8.51 -4.72
N GLU A 215 -38.99 9.18 -3.72
CA GLU A 215 -38.55 8.60 -2.46
C GLU A 215 -39.03 9.47 -1.30
N GLY A 216 -39.67 8.85 -0.31
CA GLY A 216 -39.85 9.42 1.04
C GLY A 216 -38.88 8.75 2.00
N HIS A 217 -38.07 9.53 2.71
CA HIS A 217 -37.00 9.01 3.57
C HIS A 217 -36.70 9.93 4.74
N LEU A 218 -36.25 9.37 5.87
CA LEU A 218 -35.83 10.17 7.03
C LEU A 218 -34.52 10.91 6.74
N ARG A 219 -34.50 12.20 7.07
CA ARG A 219 -33.32 13.05 7.01
C ARG A 219 -33.12 13.75 8.35
N LEU A 220 -31.88 14.06 8.67
CA LEU A 220 -31.55 14.84 9.86
C LEU A 220 -31.53 16.34 9.53
N PHE A 221 -32.28 17.11 10.30
CA PHE A 221 -32.27 18.57 10.21
C PHE A 221 -31.69 19.16 11.48
N MET A 222 -30.73 20.06 11.33
CA MET A 222 -30.10 20.80 12.41
C MET A 222 -30.72 22.19 12.54
N PHE A 223 -30.94 22.65 13.76
CA PHE A 223 -31.48 23.98 14.04
C PHE A 223 -30.76 24.61 15.23
N GLN A 224 -30.70 25.94 15.24
CA GLN A 224 -29.97 26.66 16.27
C GLN A 224 -30.78 26.65 17.58
N ALA A 225 -30.24 25.99 18.61
CA ALA A 225 -30.83 25.99 19.94
C ALA A 225 -30.40 27.20 20.78
N VAL A 226 -29.16 27.66 20.58
CA VAL A 226 -28.58 28.83 21.24
C VAL A 226 -28.18 29.84 20.18
N LYS A 227 -28.71 31.06 20.31
CA LYS A 227 -28.45 32.18 19.42
C LYS A 227 -26.94 32.39 19.20
N ASN A 228 -26.52 32.53 17.94
CA ASN A 228 -25.12 32.74 17.53
C ASN A 228 -24.13 31.69 18.06
N SER A 229 -24.58 30.45 18.31
CA SER A 229 -23.72 29.33 18.66
C SER A 229 -23.62 28.31 17.51
N ILE A 230 -22.50 27.60 17.48
CA ILE A 230 -22.34 26.37 16.68
C ILE A 230 -23.00 25.15 17.35
N ASP A 231 -23.53 25.30 18.58
CA ASP A 231 -24.27 24.25 19.28
C ASP A 231 -25.70 24.15 18.75
N TYR A 232 -25.83 23.44 17.64
CA TYR A 232 -27.12 23.15 17.01
C TYR A 232 -27.74 21.91 17.66
N SER A 233 -29.06 21.94 17.83
CA SER A 233 -29.85 20.72 18.09
C SER A 233 -30.25 20.09 16.76
N SER A 234 -30.71 18.85 16.80
CA SER A 234 -31.14 18.13 15.61
C SER A 234 -32.49 17.47 15.79
N ILE A 235 -33.23 17.34 14.69
CA ILE A 235 -34.50 16.64 14.62
C ILE A 235 -34.56 15.82 13.33
N PRO A 236 -34.90 14.52 13.40
CA PRO A 236 -35.18 13.73 12.23
C PRO A 236 -36.60 13.98 11.72
N ALA A 237 -36.74 14.20 10.42
CA ALA A 237 -38.03 14.30 9.72
C ALA A 237 -37.93 13.66 8.34
N ALA A 238 -39.02 13.05 7.87
CA ALA A 238 -39.09 12.52 6.52
C ALA A 238 -39.48 13.61 5.54
N ASP A 239 -38.85 13.61 4.36
CA ASP A 239 -39.22 14.47 3.23
C ASP A 239 -39.13 13.69 1.91
N PHE A 240 -39.57 14.32 0.81
CA PHE A 240 -39.61 13.69 -0.50
C PHE A 240 -38.49 14.15 -1.43
N ASN A 241 -37.83 13.20 -2.09
CA ASN A 241 -36.86 13.45 -3.15
C ASN A 241 -37.31 12.79 -4.46
N ALA A 242 -36.99 13.42 -5.60
CA ALA A 242 -37.16 12.83 -6.91
C ALA A 242 -35.88 12.97 -7.74
N TYR A 243 -35.43 11.88 -8.34
CA TYR A 243 -34.12 11.84 -9.00
C TYR A 243 -34.05 10.75 -10.08
N PRO A 244 -33.16 10.90 -11.08
CA PRO A 244 -32.79 9.79 -11.95
C PRO A 244 -31.85 8.83 -11.20
N GLU A 245 -32.00 7.52 -11.40
CA GLU A 245 -31.13 6.51 -10.77
C GLU A 245 -29.66 6.69 -11.18
N TYR A 246 -29.42 7.22 -12.37
CA TYR A 246 -28.10 7.62 -12.84
C TYR A 246 -27.96 9.14 -12.79
N ALA A 247 -27.10 9.65 -11.90
CA ALA A 247 -26.83 11.09 -11.79
C ALA A 247 -26.29 11.71 -13.10
N ASP A 248 -25.69 10.90 -13.98
CA ASP A 248 -25.32 11.25 -15.36
C ASP A 248 -26.49 11.85 -16.15
N CYS A 249 -27.69 11.35 -15.91
CA CYS A 249 -28.91 11.71 -16.62
C CYS A 249 -29.67 12.85 -15.96
N ARG A 250 -29.16 13.45 -14.87
CA ARG A 250 -29.80 14.60 -14.25
C ARG A 250 -29.68 15.83 -15.17
N PRO A 251 -30.79 16.36 -15.70
CA PRO A 251 -30.73 17.53 -16.57
C PRO A 251 -30.33 18.77 -15.79
N ALA A 252 -29.64 19.69 -16.46
CA ALA A 252 -29.31 20.99 -15.88
C ALA A 252 -30.54 21.91 -15.94
N VAL A 253 -31.19 22.13 -14.79
CA VAL A 253 -32.34 23.02 -14.64
C VAL A 253 -31.99 24.15 -13.67
N ASN A 254 -32.47 25.37 -13.97
CA ASN A 254 -32.30 26.52 -13.07
C ASN A 254 -33.34 26.49 -11.94
N ASN A 255 -32.89 26.68 -10.70
CA ASN A 255 -33.77 26.75 -9.52
C ASN A 255 -34.32 28.17 -9.28
N GLU A 256 -33.74 29.20 -9.88
CA GLU A 256 -34.19 30.58 -9.66
C GLU A 256 -35.54 30.86 -10.35
N GLY A 257 -36.47 31.45 -9.60
CA GLY A 257 -37.76 31.91 -10.13
C GLY A 257 -38.80 30.83 -10.39
N VAL A 258 -38.57 29.57 -9.98
CA VAL A 258 -39.53 28.47 -10.16
C VAL A 258 -40.77 28.63 -9.27
N ILE A 259 -40.60 29.18 -8.07
CA ILE A 259 -41.67 29.47 -7.11
C ILE A 259 -41.41 30.83 -6.44
N GLY A 260 -42.49 31.53 -6.08
CA GLY A 260 -42.39 32.79 -5.36
C GLY A 260 -41.95 32.58 -3.92
N GLU A 261 -41.53 33.67 -3.28
CA GLU A 261 -41.12 33.67 -1.87
C GLU A 261 -41.92 34.68 -1.06
N LYS A 262 -42.19 34.35 0.20
CA LYS A 262 -42.81 35.25 1.18
C LYS A 262 -42.03 35.25 2.48
N LEU A 263 -42.03 36.39 3.17
CA LEU A 263 -41.41 36.52 4.48
C LEU A 263 -42.15 35.69 5.53
N ALA A 264 -41.45 34.77 6.18
CA ALA A 264 -41.99 33.91 7.23
C ALA A 264 -41.56 34.34 8.65
N LEU A 265 -40.35 34.87 8.76
CA LEU A 265 -39.77 35.34 10.02
C LEU A 265 -38.91 36.57 9.75
N SER A 266 -39.19 37.69 10.42
CA SER A 266 -38.29 38.85 10.41
C SER A 266 -37.16 38.65 11.43
N THR A 267 -35.92 38.88 11.01
CA THR A 267 -34.72 38.70 11.86
C THR A 267 -34.15 40.02 12.39
N ALA A 268 -34.81 41.15 12.12
CA ALA A 268 -34.43 42.48 12.61
C ALA A 268 -32.93 42.85 12.38
N GLY A 269 -32.35 42.41 11.26
CA GLY A 269 -30.95 42.67 10.91
C GLY A 269 -30.00 41.50 11.16
N GLU A 270 -30.46 40.43 11.82
CA GLU A 270 -29.65 39.24 12.10
C GLU A 270 -29.64 38.25 10.93
N ASP A 271 -28.47 37.68 10.67
CA ASP A 271 -28.29 36.60 9.70
C ASP A 271 -28.17 35.24 10.44
N LEU A 272 -29.24 34.44 10.37
CA LEU A 272 -29.35 33.17 11.10
C LEU A 272 -28.38 32.09 10.63
N VAL A 273 -27.72 32.28 9.48
CA VAL A 273 -26.74 31.32 8.96
C VAL A 273 -25.31 31.86 8.97
N ALA A 274 -25.07 33.00 9.65
CA ALA A 274 -23.73 33.55 9.81
C ALA A 274 -22.83 32.67 10.70
N VAL A 275 -23.40 32.01 11.72
CA VAL A 275 -22.68 31.10 12.62
C VAL A 275 -23.34 29.73 12.58
N VAL A 276 -22.73 28.81 11.83
CA VAL A 276 -23.20 27.42 11.68
C VAL A 276 -22.06 26.42 11.91
N PRO A 277 -22.38 25.19 12.38
CA PRO A 277 -21.46 24.05 12.35
C PRO A 277 -20.77 23.87 11.00
N ASP A 278 -19.51 23.43 11.00
CA ASP A 278 -18.76 23.21 9.76
C ASP A 278 -19.38 22.12 8.87
N ILE A 279 -20.06 21.14 9.46
CA ILE A 279 -20.77 20.08 8.73
C ILE A 279 -21.86 20.64 7.79
N LEU A 280 -22.49 21.78 8.15
CA LEU A 280 -23.49 22.46 7.33
C LEU A 280 -22.86 23.29 6.20
N LYS A 281 -21.53 23.32 6.07
CA LYS A 281 -20.83 24.02 4.99
C LYS A 281 -20.33 23.07 3.89
N LEU A 282 -20.54 21.77 4.05
CA LEU A 282 -19.96 20.73 3.18
C LEU A 282 -20.70 20.57 1.84
N PHE A 283 -21.99 20.90 1.79
CA PHE A 283 -22.87 20.63 0.65
C PHE A 283 -23.66 21.88 0.23
N PRO A 284 -24.05 21.98 -1.05
CA PRO A 284 -24.78 23.14 -1.55
C PRO A 284 -26.26 23.10 -1.12
N PHE A 285 -26.80 24.27 -0.75
CA PHE A 285 -28.22 24.44 -0.44
C PHE A 285 -29.02 24.98 -1.63
N SER A 286 -30.32 24.69 -1.62
CA SER A 286 -31.30 25.10 -2.63
C SER A 286 -31.85 26.52 -2.45
N PHE A 287 -31.36 27.27 -1.46
CA PHE A 287 -31.84 28.61 -1.13
C PHE A 287 -30.68 29.62 -1.07
N LYS A 288 -31.01 30.90 -1.26
CA LYS A 288 -30.03 32.00 -1.20
C LYS A 288 -29.67 32.30 0.25
N SER A 289 -28.38 32.35 0.56
CA SER A 289 -27.90 32.66 1.92
C SER A 289 -26.46 33.18 1.93
N SER A 290 -25.95 33.49 3.13
CA SER A 290 -24.55 33.83 3.37
C SER A 290 -23.64 32.61 3.57
N LEU A 291 -24.18 31.39 3.51
CA LEU A 291 -23.36 30.16 3.59
C LEU A 291 -22.36 30.09 2.43
N PRO A 292 -21.22 29.39 2.62
CA PRO A 292 -20.24 29.18 1.56
C PRO A 292 -20.88 28.61 0.28
N VAL A 293 -20.55 29.20 -0.86
CA VAL A 293 -21.06 28.73 -2.15
C VAL A 293 -20.31 27.47 -2.55
N ILE A 294 -20.98 26.32 -2.40
CA ILE A 294 -20.48 25.02 -2.88
C ILE A 294 -21.02 24.77 -4.29
N PRO A 295 -20.19 24.35 -5.27
CA PRO A 295 -20.66 24.04 -6.61
C PRO A 295 -21.65 22.88 -6.64
N ARG A 296 -22.76 23.06 -7.35
CA ARG A 296 -23.70 21.97 -7.67
C ARG A 296 -23.10 20.98 -8.68
N THR A 297 -22.39 21.50 -9.68
CA THR A 297 -21.78 20.69 -10.74
C THR A 297 -20.38 20.26 -10.31
N LEU A 298 -20.09 18.97 -10.45
CA LEU A 298 -18.85 18.36 -10.00
C LEU A 298 -18.19 17.61 -11.14
N ALA A 299 -16.86 17.63 -11.18
CA ALA A 299 -16.10 16.79 -12.09
C ALA A 299 -16.14 15.32 -11.64
N THR A 300 -16.32 14.41 -12.58
CA THR A 300 -16.25 12.98 -12.32
C THR A 300 -14.78 12.55 -12.25
N THR A 301 -14.40 11.86 -11.17
CA THR A 301 -13.03 11.35 -10.97
C THR A 301 -12.86 9.91 -11.47
N SER A 302 -13.93 9.29 -11.95
CA SER A 302 -13.97 7.91 -12.45
C SER A 302 -15.01 7.80 -13.58
N PRO A 303 -14.85 6.85 -14.52
CA PRO A 303 -15.82 6.63 -15.59
C PRO A 303 -17.20 6.36 -15.00
N THR A 304 -18.20 7.09 -15.49
CA THR A 304 -19.62 6.84 -15.20
C THR A 304 -20.23 5.97 -16.29
N ILE A 305 -21.48 5.51 -16.11
CA ILE A 305 -22.20 4.69 -17.10
C ILE A 305 -22.25 5.35 -18.48
N TYR A 306 -22.45 6.68 -18.53
CA TYR A 306 -22.46 7.46 -19.77
C TYR A 306 -21.14 8.21 -20.04
N ASN A 307 -20.08 7.94 -19.26
CA ASN A 307 -18.76 8.58 -19.36
C ASN A 307 -18.81 10.12 -19.36
N VAL A 308 -19.74 10.71 -18.61
CA VAL A 308 -19.86 12.17 -18.50
C VAL A 308 -18.69 12.72 -17.68
N LYS A 309 -18.22 13.92 -18.05
CA LYS A 309 -17.14 14.61 -17.32
C LYS A 309 -17.62 15.33 -16.06
N HIS A 310 -18.91 15.64 -16.02
CA HIS A 310 -19.52 16.37 -14.92
C HIS A 310 -20.89 15.79 -14.58
N VAL A 311 -21.24 15.84 -13.31
CA VAL A 311 -22.57 15.46 -12.78
C VAL A 311 -23.09 16.57 -11.87
N ASN A 312 -24.42 16.66 -11.76
CA ASN A 312 -25.08 17.60 -10.85
C ASN A 312 -25.51 16.88 -9.58
N GLN A 313 -25.05 17.36 -8.42
CA GLN A 313 -25.54 16.88 -7.14
C GLN A 313 -26.91 17.48 -6.80
N SER A 314 -27.66 16.80 -5.95
CA SER A 314 -28.86 17.35 -5.34
C SER A 314 -28.50 18.40 -4.29
N LEU A 315 -29.44 19.30 -4.05
CA LEU A 315 -29.25 20.46 -3.19
C LEU A 315 -29.92 20.23 -1.84
N PHE A 316 -29.18 20.49 -0.76
CA PHE A 316 -29.75 20.48 0.58
C PHE A 316 -30.85 21.50 0.75
N ARG A 317 -31.73 21.21 1.70
CA ARG A 317 -32.96 21.97 1.91
C ARG A 317 -32.92 22.65 3.27
N GLY A 318 -33.57 23.79 3.33
CA GLY A 318 -33.91 24.46 4.58
C GLY A 318 -35.41 24.44 4.75
N TYR A 319 -35.88 24.32 5.99
CA TYR A 319 -37.28 24.41 6.34
C TYR A 319 -37.50 25.41 7.47
N TYR A 320 -38.61 26.14 7.39
CA TYR A 320 -39.13 26.95 8.49
C TYR A 320 -40.63 26.78 8.54
N GLY A 321 -41.16 26.38 9.71
CA GLY A 321 -42.61 26.21 9.84
C GLY A 321 -43.20 25.12 8.94
N GLY A 322 -42.43 24.12 8.55
CA GLY A 322 -42.86 23.06 7.64
C GLY A 322 -42.80 23.44 6.16
N CYS A 323 -42.35 24.66 5.85
CA CYS A 323 -42.24 25.16 4.49
C CYS A 323 -40.78 25.24 4.04
N ARG A 324 -40.51 24.92 2.77
CA ARG A 324 -39.17 25.06 2.19
C ARG A 324 -38.73 26.51 2.17
N VAL A 325 -37.49 26.73 2.55
CA VAL A 325 -36.82 28.03 2.55
C VAL A 325 -36.33 28.37 1.15
N ARG A 326 -36.45 29.63 0.75
CA ARG A 326 -36.01 30.18 -0.54
C ARG A 326 -34.90 31.22 -0.39
N ALA A 327 -34.91 31.97 0.71
CA ALA A 327 -33.83 32.87 1.07
C ALA A 327 -33.68 33.02 2.60
N VAL A 328 -32.45 33.19 3.06
CA VAL A 328 -32.11 33.60 4.42
C VAL A 328 -31.11 34.74 4.33
N ASN A 329 -31.44 35.87 4.94
CA ASN A 329 -30.59 37.05 4.96
C ASN A 329 -30.86 37.86 6.24
N THR A 330 -30.30 39.07 6.30
CA THR A 330 -30.49 39.99 7.44
C THR A 330 -31.90 40.57 7.56
N THR A 331 -32.74 40.47 6.52
CA THR A 331 -34.14 40.96 6.58
C THR A 331 -35.08 39.89 7.11
N GLY A 332 -34.79 38.62 6.85
CA GLY A 332 -35.55 37.51 7.42
C GLY A 332 -35.32 36.14 6.77
N VAL A 333 -36.18 35.20 7.17
CA VAL A 333 -36.34 33.89 6.53
C VAL A 333 -37.52 33.94 5.58
N TYR A 334 -37.28 33.62 4.31
CA TYR A 334 -38.27 33.59 3.25
C TYR A 334 -38.56 32.14 2.87
N ILE A 335 -39.84 31.80 2.77
CA ILE A 335 -40.34 30.46 2.41
C ILE A 335 -41.14 30.53 1.11
N GLU A 336 -41.49 29.37 0.54
CA GLU A 336 -42.40 29.27 -0.61
C GLU A 336 -43.72 30.01 -0.35
N ASP A 337 -44.16 30.82 -1.30
CA ASP A 337 -45.35 31.67 -1.19
C ASP A 337 -46.66 30.88 -1.06
N THR A 338 -46.72 29.70 -1.67
CA THR A 338 -47.86 28.76 -1.62
C THR A 338 -47.97 27.99 -0.30
N CYS A 339 -46.94 27.97 0.55
CA CYS A 339 -46.92 27.12 1.75
C CYS A 339 -47.39 27.85 3.01
N ASN A 340 -48.19 27.19 3.85
CA ASN A 340 -48.67 27.76 5.12
C ASN A 340 -47.87 27.21 6.30
N VAL A 341 -47.46 28.11 7.20
CA VAL A 341 -46.64 27.75 8.36
C VAL A 341 -47.44 26.92 9.37
N VAL A 342 -46.89 25.76 9.72
CA VAL A 342 -47.40 24.88 10.77
C VAL A 342 -46.68 25.16 12.08
N LYS A 343 -47.45 25.39 13.14
CA LYS A 343 -46.93 25.77 14.47
C LYS A 343 -45.98 24.73 15.06
N HIS A 344 -46.23 23.43 14.82
CA HIS A 344 -45.37 22.34 15.26
C HIS A 344 -43.92 22.55 14.80
N TRP A 345 -43.74 22.77 13.50
CA TRP A 345 -42.42 22.96 12.88
C TRP A 345 -41.81 24.34 13.18
N ALA A 346 -42.63 25.38 13.34
CA ALA A 346 -42.15 26.73 13.62
C ALA A 346 -41.38 26.84 14.95
N ASN A 347 -41.69 25.97 15.92
CA ASN A 347 -41.02 25.94 17.22
C ASN A 347 -39.54 25.54 17.14
N TYR A 348 -39.11 24.86 16.07
CA TYR A 348 -37.70 24.50 15.85
C TYR A 348 -36.91 25.63 15.16
N GLY A 349 -37.57 26.72 14.75
CA GLY A 349 -36.92 27.81 14.02
C GLY A 349 -36.48 27.40 12.61
N LEU A 350 -35.35 27.95 12.16
CA LEU A 350 -34.75 27.60 10.87
C LEU A 350 -34.05 26.24 10.97
N MET A 351 -34.59 25.25 10.26
CA MET A 351 -34.07 23.89 10.15
C MET A 351 -33.25 23.76 8.87
N LEU A 352 -32.02 23.27 8.99
CA LEU A 352 -31.10 23.06 7.88
C LEU A 352 -30.77 21.57 7.75
N GLN A 353 -30.92 21.02 6.56
CA GLN A 353 -30.55 19.64 6.30
C GLN A 353 -29.06 19.41 6.56
N ALA A 354 -28.73 18.34 7.27
CA ALA A 354 -27.38 17.93 7.58
C ALA A 354 -26.97 16.70 6.77
N PRO A 355 -25.68 16.57 6.39
CA PRO A 355 -25.19 15.36 5.76
C PRO A 355 -25.14 14.20 6.76
N ASP A 356 -25.19 12.98 6.23
CA ASP A 356 -25.03 11.77 7.04
C ASP A 356 -23.55 11.43 7.18
N ASP A 357 -23.08 11.24 8.41
CA ASP A 357 -21.78 10.62 8.67
C ASP A 357 -21.96 9.12 8.86
N ILE A 358 -21.49 8.33 7.91
CA ILE A 358 -21.46 6.87 8.02
C ILE A 358 -20.00 6.43 8.10
N PRO A 359 -19.44 6.31 9.31
CA PRO A 359 -18.06 5.93 9.48
C PRO A 359 -17.84 4.46 9.10
N ALA A 360 -16.72 4.20 8.45
CA ALA A 360 -16.28 2.85 8.12
C ALA A 360 -14.96 2.56 8.82
N CYS A 361 -14.98 1.61 9.76
CA CYS A 361 -13.88 1.41 10.70
C CYS A 361 -13.11 0.10 10.46
N THR A 362 -11.88 0.02 10.95
CA THR A 362 -11.19 -1.28 11.11
C THR A 362 -11.84 -2.09 12.24
N THR A 363 -11.57 -3.40 12.31
CA THR A 363 -12.02 -4.22 13.44
C THR A 363 -11.13 -4.04 14.67
N GLY A 364 -11.66 -4.30 15.87
CA GLY A 364 -10.90 -4.27 17.13
C GLY A 364 -11.32 -3.14 18.08
N SER A 365 -10.63 -3.03 19.23
CA SER A 365 -10.89 -2.03 20.26
C SER A 365 -10.22 -0.67 19.99
N ASP A 366 -9.09 -0.68 19.27
CA ASP A 366 -8.37 0.53 18.82
C ASP A 366 -8.67 0.78 17.33
N SER A 367 -9.94 0.66 16.95
CA SER A 367 -10.37 0.79 15.57
C SER A 367 -10.25 2.23 15.09
N ILE A 368 -9.73 2.38 13.88
CA ILE A 368 -9.57 3.66 13.20
C ILE A 368 -10.70 3.77 12.19
N CYS A 369 -11.45 4.86 12.27
CA CYS A 369 -12.61 5.10 11.43
C CYS A 369 -12.31 6.09 10.32
N ILE A 370 -12.92 5.85 9.18
CA ILE A 370 -13.03 6.82 8.09
C ILE A 370 -14.42 7.42 8.17
N HIS A 371 -14.48 8.70 8.53
CA HIS A 371 -15.70 9.50 8.51
C HIS A 371 -16.06 9.83 7.07
N ASN A 372 -17.30 9.48 6.70
CA ASN A 372 -17.81 9.67 5.36
C ASN A 372 -19.06 10.53 5.45
N TYR A 373 -18.90 11.82 5.18
CA TYR A 373 -20.02 12.74 5.11
C TYR A 373 -20.63 12.64 3.73
N TYR A 374 -21.82 12.07 3.65
CA TYR A 374 -22.58 11.87 2.42
C TYR A 374 -23.63 12.95 2.26
N ASN A 375 -23.91 13.32 1.01
CA ASN A 375 -25.12 14.06 0.69
C ASN A 375 -26.32 13.21 1.12
N SER A 376 -27.00 13.67 2.17
CA SER A 376 -28.04 12.91 2.85
C SER A 376 -29.29 12.65 2.00
N LEU A 377 -29.41 13.18 0.77
CA LEU A 377 -30.55 12.90 -0.11
C LEU A 377 -30.50 11.53 -0.78
N TRP A 378 -29.37 10.82 -0.66
CA TRP A 378 -29.13 9.43 -1.07
C TRP A 378 -29.80 9.06 -2.41
N GLU A 379 -29.07 9.18 -3.51
CA GLU A 379 -29.59 8.81 -4.84
C GLU A 379 -29.05 7.44 -5.23
N TRP A 380 -29.92 6.46 -5.46
CA TRP A 380 -29.49 5.08 -5.76
C TRP A 380 -30.17 4.44 -6.95
N VAL A 381 -29.50 3.41 -7.45
CA VAL A 381 -30.03 2.48 -8.43
C VAL A 381 -30.76 1.36 -7.69
N THR A 382 -32.01 1.14 -8.05
CA THR A 382 -32.87 0.10 -7.46
C THR A 382 -32.86 -1.14 -8.33
N GLY A 383 -32.72 -2.30 -7.70
CA GLY A 383 -32.78 -3.59 -8.38
C GLY A 383 -33.49 -4.65 -7.55
N THR A 384 -33.66 -5.81 -8.15
CA THR A 384 -34.03 -7.05 -7.47
C THR A 384 -32.89 -8.04 -7.62
N ASP A 385 -32.66 -8.86 -6.59
CA ASP A 385 -31.69 -9.95 -6.63
C ASP A 385 -32.36 -11.30 -6.33
N GLU A 386 -31.58 -12.38 -6.21
CA GLU A 386 -32.10 -13.73 -5.94
C GLU A 386 -32.78 -13.86 -4.56
N THR A 387 -32.65 -12.86 -3.68
CA THR A 387 -33.23 -12.87 -2.34
C THR A 387 -34.72 -12.48 -2.41
N PRO A 388 -35.65 -13.36 -2.05
CA PRO A 388 -37.08 -13.07 -2.14
C PRO A 388 -37.47 -11.85 -1.30
N GLY A 389 -38.17 -10.90 -1.91
CA GLY A 389 -38.65 -9.69 -1.24
C GLY A 389 -37.59 -8.62 -0.97
N ARG A 390 -36.35 -8.80 -1.46
CA ARG A 390 -35.28 -7.81 -1.31
C ARG A 390 -35.34 -6.76 -2.42
N ALA A 391 -35.27 -5.50 -2.01
CA ALA A 391 -34.96 -4.39 -2.90
C ALA A 391 -33.47 -4.04 -2.75
N LEU A 392 -32.71 -4.17 -3.83
CA LEU A 392 -31.29 -3.83 -3.88
C LEU A 392 -31.13 -2.32 -4.05
N MET A 393 -30.22 -1.71 -3.29
CA MET A 393 -29.95 -0.27 -3.30
C MET A 393 -28.46 -0.04 -3.48
N LYS A 394 -28.07 0.56 -4.62
CA LYS A 394 -26.67 0.95 -4.89
C LYS A 394 -26.56 2.47 -4.96
N ILE A 395 -26.12 3.10 -3.88
CA ILE A 395 -26.12 4.55 -3.74
C ILE A 395 -24.97 5.17 -4.54
N SER A 396 -25.30 6.17 -5.35
CA SER A 396 -24.35 7.09 -5.95
C SER A 396 -24.07 8.21 -4.96
N VAL A 397 -22.82 8.35 -4.57
CA VAL A 397 -22.45 9.15 -3.41
C VAL A 397 -21.72 10.43 -3.82
N PHE A 398 -22.19 11.55 -3.29
CA PHE A 398 -21.46 12.80 -3.20
C PHE A 398 -20.94 12.90 -1.78
N ARG A 399 -19.63 13.06 -1.60
CA ARG A 399 -19.05 12.89 -0.27
C ARG A 399 -17.82 13.74 -0.01
N ASN A 400 -17.60 13.98 1.27
CA ASN A 400 -16.31 14.33 1.82
C ASN A 400 -15.82 13.20 2.76
N ARG A 401 -14.52 12.91 2.76
CA ARG A 401 -13.92 11.84 3.57
C ARG A 401 -12.69 12.34 4.34
N TYR A 402 -12.57 11.89 5.58
CA TYR A 402 -11.33 11.94 6.35
C TYR A 402 -11.30 10.80 7.36
N ALA A 403 -10.15 10.54 7.96
CA ALA A 403 -10.00 9.49 8.96
C ALA A 403 -9.63 10.06 10.33
N ASP A 404 -9.83 9.25 11.37
CA ASP A 404 -9.18 9.45 12.66
C ASP A 404 -7.66 9.53 12.48
N THR A 405 -7.02 10.37 13.29
CA THR A 405 -5.56 10.53 13.25
C THR A 405 -4.88 9.20 13.63
N ALA A 406 -4.17 8.63 12.65
CA ALA A 406 -3.41 7.40 12.80
C ALA A 406 -1.92 7.66 12.55
N ALA A 407 -1.11 7.57 13.59
CA ALA A 407 0.32 7.89 13.52
C ALA A 407 1.07 6.91 12.61
N LEU A 408 1.88 7.43 11.68
CA LEU A 408 2.66 6.62 10.76
C LEU A 408 3.91 6.03 11.45
N SER A 409 4.12 4.72 11.33
CA SER A 409 5.38 4.10 11.77
C SER A 409 6.50 4.37 10.77
N VAL A 410 7.54 5.10 11.19
CA VAL A 410 8.74 5.39 10.36
C VAL A 410 9.65 4.16 10.12
N LEU A 411 9.32 3.01 10.71
CA LEU A 411 10.14 1.80 10.68
C LEU A 411 10.55 1.40 9.25
N PRO A 412 9.68 1.35 8.23
CA PRO A 412 10.09 0.95 6.90
C PRO A 412 11.09 1.91 6.25
N GLY A 413 10.92 3.22 6.45
CA GLY A 413 11.90 4.23 6.02
C GLY A 413 13.26 4.04 6.70
N MET A 414 13.28 3.76 8.00
CA MET A 414 14.52 3.53 8.74
C MET A 414 15.24 2.24 8.32
N VAL A 415 14.49 1.16 8.07
CA VAL A 415 15.05 -0.09 7.53
C VAL A 415 15.60 0.14 6.13
N MET A 416 14.92 0.94 5.29
CA MET A 416 15.41 1.32 3.98
C MET A 416 16.76 2.05 4.06
N VAL A 417 16.88 3.04 4.96
CA VAL A 417 18.16 3.73 5.24
C VAL A 417 19.24 2.74 5.65
N GLN A 418 18.94 1.82 6.58
CA GLN A 418 19.90 0.82 7.03
C GLN A 418 20.37 -0.09 5.89
N MET A 419 19.44 -0.59 5.07
CA MET A 419 19.77 -1.41 3.89
C MET A 419 20.65 -0.66 2.90
N MET A 420 20.40 0.63 2.69
CA MET A 420 21.18 1.47 1.78
C MET A 420 22.56 1.80 2.32
N LEU A 421 22.68 2.20 3.59
CA LEU A 421 23.95 2.46 4.25
C LEU A 421 24.85 1.22 4.25
N MET A 422 24.29 0.06 4.59
CA MET A 422 25.02 -1.22 4.51
C MET A 422 25.46 -1.54 3.08
N GLY A 423 24.63 -1.23 2.09
CA GLY A 423 24.98 -1.32 0.67
C GLY A 423 26.15 -0.42 0.27
N ILE A 424 26.14 0.85 0.69
CA ILE A 424 27.20 1.83 0.41
C ILE A 424 28.50 1.46 1.13
N ILE A 425 28.45 1.09 2.41
CA ILE A 425 29.62 0.65 3.19
C ILE A 425 30.25 -0.58 2.53
N SER A 426 29.43 -1.55 2.14
CA SER A 426 29.92 -2.73 1.43
C SER A 426 30.56 -2.37 0.08
N LEU A 427 30.01 -1.41 -0.67
CA LEU A 427 30.64 -0.94 -1.91
C LEU A 427 31.97 -0.21 -1.63
N TYR A 428 32.02 0.67 -0.63
CA TYR A 428 33.21 1.44 -0.27
C TYR A 428 34.37 0.56 0.22
N GLN A 429 34.08 -0.40 1.11
CA GLN A 429 35.09 -1.34 1.64
C GLN A 429 35.80 -2.12 0.52
N ILE A 430 35.13 -2.31 -0.61
CA ILE A 430 35.59 -3.21 -1.67
C ILE A 430 36.02 -2.46 -2.94
N MET A 431 35.55 -1.23 -3.21
CA MET A 431 36.12 -0.38 -4.28
C MET A 431 37.60 0.00 -4.07
N SER A 432 38.16 -0.26 -2.88
CA SER A 432 39.61 -0.22 -2.68
C SER A 432 40.35 -1.29 -3.53
N HIS A 433 39.65 -2.33 -3.98
CA HIS A 433 40.11 -3.39 -4.88
C HIS A 433 39.53 -3.24 -6.31
N LYS A 434 40.34 -2.70 -7.22
CA LYS A 434 39.95 -2.24 -8.56
C LYS A 434 39.50 -3.31 -9.58
N GLN A 435 39.12 -4.54 -9.20
CA GLN A 435 38.95 -5.63 -10.18
C GLN A 435 37.68 -6.47 -10.17
N SER A 436 36.80 -6.43 -9.15
CA SER A 436 35.54 -7.21 -9.27
C SER A 436 34.36 -6.60 -8.52
N VAL A 437 33.59 -5.78 -9.25
CA VAL A 437 32.27 -5.23 -8.84
C VAL A 437 31.17 -6.31 -8.76
N LEU A 438 31.50 -7.55 -9.10
CA LEU A 438 30.56 -8.65 -9.02
C LEU A 438 30.75 -9.50 -7.75
N LEU A 439 31.98 -9.87 -7.42
CA LEU A 439 32.27 -10.65 -6.21
C LEU A 439 32.00 -9.85 -4.92
N THR A 440 32.16 -8.52 -4.98
CA THR A 440 31.66 -7.53 -4.01
C THR A 440 30.24 -7.80 -3.54
N GLN A 441 29.31 -8.03 -4.48
CA GLN A 441 27.90 -8.24 -4.16
C GLN A 441 27.74 -9.56 -3.39
N ILE A 442 28.51 -10.59 -3.77
CA ILE A 442 28.47 -11.93 -3.17
C ILE A 442 28.99 -11.92 -1.72
N TRP A 443 30.04 -11.15 -1.42
CA TRP A 443 30.55 -10.96 -0.07
C TRP A 443 29.56 -10.20 0.84
N ALA A 444 29.00 -9.07 0.36
CA ALA A 444 27.99 -8.29 1.08
C ALA A 444 26.81 -9.16 1.54
N TYR A 445 26.46 -10.15 0.72
CA TYR A 445 25.31 -11.01 0.88
C TYR A 445 25.52 -12.13 1.91
N ARG A 446 26.64 -12.87 1.85
CA ARG A 446 26.82 -14.06 2.70
C ARG A 446 27.25 -13.76 4.13
N CYS A 447 28.06 -12.71 4.36
CA CYS A 447 28.66 -12.49 5.69
C CYS A 447 27.99 -11.38 6.51
N GLN A 448 27.43 -10.33 5.88
CA GLN A 448 26.90 -9.16 6.60
C GLN A 448 25.39 -8.95 6.39
N ASN A 449 24.89 -9.04 5.14
CA ASN A 449 23.47 -8.85 4.86
C ASN A 449 22.61 -10.09 5.09
N GLY A 450 23.12 -11.33 4.97
CA GLY A 450 22.28 -12.53 5.15
C GLY A 450 21.69 -12.68 6.55
N ARG A 451 22.40 -12.25 7.60
CA ARG A 451 21.89 -12.22 8.98
C ARG A 451 20.90 -11.07 9.20
N MET A 452 21.22 -9.89 8.67
CA MET A 452 20.35 -8.71 8.78
C MET A 452 19.09 -8.81 7.91
N GLN A 453 19.12 -9.51 6.77
CA GLN A 453 17.96 -9.72 5.90
C GLN A 453 16.83 -10.47 6.58
N VAL A 454 17.14 -11.42 7.47
CA VAL A 454 16.12 -12.10 8.28
C VAL A 454 15.44 -11.11 9.23
N LEU A 455 16.21 -10.21 9.84
CA LEU A 455 15.68 -9.17 10.73
C LEU A 455 14.84 -8.15 9.95
N TYR A 456 15.33 -7.66 8.81
CA TYR A 456 14.57 -6.73 7.96
C TYR A 456 13.27 -7.36 7.46
N LEU A 457 13.32 -8.62 7.03
CA LEU A 457 12.12 -9.35 6.63
C LEU A 457 11.15 -9.48 7.80
N ALA A 458 11.61 -9.85 9.00
CA ALA A 458 10.77 -9.97 10.18
C ALA A 458 10.13 -8.63 10.59
N GLN A 459 10.92 -7.55 10.64
CA GLN A 459 10.44 -6.20 10.97
C GLN A 459 9.36 -5.72 10.01
N ILE A 460 9.59 -5.87 8.70
CA ILE A 460 8.62 -5.42 7.69
C ILE A 460 7.42 -6.36 7.61
N THR A 461 7.61 -7.67 7.80
CA THR A 461 6.48 -8.60 7.88
C THR A 461 5.58 -8.23 9.06
N TYR A 462 6.15 -7.95 10.23
CA TYR A 462 5.39 -7.49 11.38
C TYR A 462 4.65 -6.18 11.09
N HIS A 463 5.33 -5.19 10.51
CA HIS A 463 4.71 -3.91 10.12
C HIS A 463 3.54 -4.08 9.15
N LEU A 464 3.72 -4.91 8.10
CA LEU A 464 2.68 -5.21 7.13
C LEU A 464 1.51 -5.96 7.75
N ILE A 465 1.77 -6.89 8.68
CA ILE A 465 0.72 -7.64 9.36
C ILE A 465 -0.11 -6.70 10.24
N TYR A 466 0.56 -5.91 11.07
CA TYR A 466 -0.09 -5.04 12.06
C TYR A 466 -0.88 -3.91 11.41
N ASN A 467 -0.35 -3.29 10.35
CA ASN A 467 -0.98 -2.16 9.66
C ASN A 467 -1.76 -2.57 8.40
N SER A 468 -1.96 -3.87 8.17
CA SER A 468 -2.64 -4.41 6.98
C SER A 468 -4.01 -3.77 6.78
N ASP A 469 -4.81 -3.74 7.84
CA ASP A 469 -6.18 -3.24 7.78
C ASP A 469 -6.21 -1.74 7.48
N LEU A 470 -5.28 -0.95 8.04
CA LEU A 470 -5.15 0.47 7.73
C LEU A 470 -4.82 0.72 6.26
N TYR A 471 -3.89 -0.04 5.69
CA TYR A 471 -3.58 0.07 4.27
C TYR A 471 -4.78 -0.33 3.39
N TYR A 472 -5.48 -1.42 3.73
CA TYR A 472 -6.66 -1.83 2.98
C TYR A 472 -7.78 -0.81 3.07
N VAL A 473 -8.13 -0.35 4.27
CA VAL A 473 -9.16 0.65 4.50
C VAL A 473 -8.80 1.96 3.78
N GLY A 474 -7.54 2.37 3.82
CA GLY A 474 -7.04 3.51 3.05
C GLY A 474 -7.19 3.36 1.53
N LEU A 475 -6.86 2.18 0.97
CA LEU A 475 -7.02 1.89 -0.46
C LEU A 475 -8.49 1.78 -0.88
N VAL A 476 -9.32 1.11 -0.08
CA VAL A 476 -10.75 0.92 -0.32
C VAL A 476 -11.47 2.26 -0.40
N THR A 477 -11.10 3.20 0.48
CA THR A 477 -11.77 4.49 0.61
C THR A 477 -11.10 5.64 -0.13
N GLY A 478 -9.83 5.47 -0.54
CA GLY A 478 -9.04 6.52 -1.21
C GLY A 478 -8.47 7.57 -0.24
N THR A 479 -8.08 7.17 0.96
CA THR A 479 -7.69 8.10 2.04
C THR A 479 -6.21 8.01 2.42
N LEU A 480 -5.38 7.31 1.64
CA LEU A 480 -3.94 7.20 1.92
C LEU A 480 -3.20 8.53 1.70
N THR A 481 -2.39 8.90 2.68
CA THR A 481 -1.44 10.03 2.58
C THR A 481 -0.26 9.69 1.66
N ILE A 482 0.50 10.71 1.27
CA ILE A 482 1.71 10.53 0.47
C ILE A 482 2.76 9.76 1.29
N GLU A 483 2.85 10.06 2.58
CA GLU A 483 3.74 9.41 3.54
C GLU A 483 3.40 7.92 3.69
N SER A 484 2.12 7.59 3.77
CA SER A 484 1.63 6.20 3.83
C SER A 484 1.93 5.42 2.55
N VAL A 485 1.76 6.06 1.38
CA VAL A 485 2.16 5.50 0.08
C VAL A 485 3.66 5.22 0.04
N ALA A 486 4.51 6.15 0.50
CA ALA A 486 5.95 5.94 0.59
C ALA A 486 6.28 4.78 1.56
N ASN A 487 5.58 4.72 2.69
CA ASN A 487 5.73 3.68 3.70
C ASN A 487 5.44 2.27 3.13
N LEU A 488 4.32 2.12 2.43
CA LEU A 488 3.95 0.88 1.78
C LEU A 488 4.92 0.51 0.65
N THR A 489 5.40 1.49 -0.10
CA THR A 489 6.43 1.29 -1.14
C THR A 489 7.74 0.77 -0.55
N PHE A 490 8.22 1.37 0.54
CA PHE A 490 9.41 0.89 1.25
C PHE A 490 9.21 -0.52 1.80
N SER A 491 8.04 -0.77 2.41
CA SER A 491 7.69 -2.10 2.91
C SER A 491 7.70 -3.16 1.80
N PHE A 492 7.10 -2.85 0.64
CA PHE A 492 7.12 -3.75 -0.51
C PHE A 492 8.55 -4.05 -0.97
N PHE A 493 9.38 -3.03 -1.17
CA PHE A 493 10.77 -3.21 -1.60
C PHE A 493 11.56 -4.06 -0.61
N ILE A 494 11.54 -3.71 0.68
CA ILE A 494 12.33 -4.40 1.71
C ILE A 494 11.88 -5.85 1.86
N PHE A 495 10.57 -6.08 1.88
CA PHE A 495 9.99 -7.42 1.95
C PHE A 495 10.41 -8.23 0.72
N SER A 496 10.11 -7.73 -0.49
CA SER A 496 10.37 -8.42 -1.75
C SER A 496 11.85 -8.76 -1.89
N TYR A 497 12.70 -7.76 -1.66
CA TYR A 497 14.14 -7.90 -1.72
C TYR A 497 14.65 -8.96 -0.75
N SER A 498 14.26 -8.88 0.54
CA SER A 498 14.77 -9.78 1.57
C SER A 498 14.22 -11.20 1.42
N PHE A 499 12.93 -11.33 1.10
CA PHE A 499 12.23 -12.61 0.94
C PHE A 499 12.80 -13.44 -0.21
N ILE A 500 12.91 -12.88 -1.42
CA ILE A 500 13.38 -13.61 -2.60
C ILE A 500 14.85 -13.97 -2.49
N ASN A 501 15.65 -13.07 -1.92
CA ASN A 501 17.04 -13.36 -1.60
C ASN A 501 17.15 -14.56 -0.65
N LEU A 502 16.45 -14.54 0.50
CA LEU A 502 16.47 -15.66 1.44
C LEU A 502 15.96 -16.97 0.82
N ALA A 503 14.92 -16.90 -0.02
CA ALA A 503 14.40 -18.06 -0.74
C ALA A 503 15.46 -18.68 -1.68
N LYS A 504 16.14 -17.85 -2.50
CA LYS A 504 17.23 -18.31 -3.38
C LYS A 504 18.45 -18.79 -2.58
N ALA A 505 18.73 -18.22 -1.41
CA ALA A 505 19.82 -18.70 -0.55
C ALA A 505 19.54 -20.12 0.01
N ARG A 506 18.27 -20.46 0.24
CA ARG A 506 17.85 -21.77 0.78
C ARG A 506 17.62 -22.84 -0.30
N SER A 507 17.50 -22.48 -1.58
CA SER A 507 17.22 -23.43 -2.65
C SER A 507 18.40 -24.37 -3.01
N GLY A 508 19.50 -24.33 -2.26
CA GLY A 508 20.60 -25.31 -2.38
C GLY A 508 21.49 -25.16 -3.62
N GLU A 509 21.12 -24.32 -4.58
CA GLU A 509 21.99 -23.86 -5.67
C GLU A 509 23.05 -22.91 -5.10
N GLN A 510 24.10 -23.48 -4.48
CA GLN A 510 25.23 -22.72 -3.93
C GLN A 510 26.14 -22.11 -5.00
N GLN A 511 25.76 -22.18 -6.28
CA GLN A 511 26.44 -21.47 -7.36
C GLN A 511 26.21 -19.96 -7.21
N LEU A 512 27.26 -19.18 -7.45
CA LEU A 512 27.15 -17.73 -7.65
C LEU A 512 26.30 -17.48 -8.91
N ASP A 513 24.98 -17.43 -8.77
CA ASP A 513 24.07 -17.09 -9.87
C ASP A 513 24.11 -15.59 -10.15
N ARG A 514 25.26 -15.17 -10.72
CA ARG A 514 25.58 -13.81 -11.15
C ARG A 514 24.44 -13.20 -11.94
N TYR A 515 23.89 -13.97 -12.87
CA TYR A 515 22.92 -13.49 -13.84
C TYR A 515 21.57 -13.25 -13.19
N PHE A 516 21.08 -14.17 -12.35
CA PHE A 516 19.87 -13.92 -11.58
C PHE A 516 20.01 -12.68 -10.72
N ARG A 517 21.12 -12.57 -9.99
CA ARG A 517 21.29 -11.47 -9.03
C ARG A 517 21.35 -10.11 -9.70
N LEU A 518 22.15 -9.96 -10.75
CA LEU A 518 22.23 -8.70 -11.48
C LEU A 518 20.86 -8.31 -12.07
N THR A 519 20.13 -9.30 -12.56
CA THR A 519 18.78 -9.13 -13.10
C THR A 519 17.80 -8.71 -12.00
N TRP A 520 17.81 -9.38 -10.84
CA TRP A 520 16.96 -9.08 -9.70
C TRP A 520 17.20 -7.67 -9.14
N GLU A 521 18.46 -7.27 -8.95
CA GLU A 521 18.83 -5.94 -8.47
C GLU A 521 18.37 -4.83 -9.44
N THR A 522 18.52 -5.07 -10.75
CA THR A 522 18.07 -4.12 -11.78
C THR A 522 16.54 -4.04 -11.82
N MET A 523 15.87 -5.20 -11.77
CA MET A 523 14.41 -5.27 -11.74
C MET A 523 13.83 -4.61 -10.50
N GLN A 524 14.47 -4.72 -9.34
CA GLN A 524 13.96 -4.11 -8.10
C GLN A 524 13.86 -2.58 -8.16
N ILE A 525 14.76 -1.90 -8.87
CA ILE A 525 14.64 -0.45 -9.11
C ILE A 525 13.37 -0.15 -9.92
N ILE A 526 13.15 -0.90 -11.00
CA ILE A 526 12.00 -0.74 -11.89
C ILE A 526 10.70 -1.07 -11.15
N ILE A 527 10.67 -2.20 -10.44
CA ILE A 527 9.53 -2.67 -9.66
C ILE A 527 9.16 -1.66 -8.58
N THR A 528 10.13 -1.19 -7.79
CA THR A 528 9.86 -0.23 -6.71
C THR A 528 9.31 1.08 -7.27
N THR A 529 9.89 1.58 -8.37
CA THR A 529 9.39 2.78 -9.05
C THR A 529 7.97 2.56 -9.57
N ALA A 530 7.69 1.41 -10.20
CA ALA A 530 6.37 1.08 -10.71
C ALA A 530 5.33 0.96 -9.57
N VAL A 531 5.68 0.34 -8.44
CA VAL A 531 4.82 0.25 -7.25
C VAL A 531 4.54 1.64 -6.69
N ALA A 532 5.55 2.50 -6.57
CA ALA A 532 5.38 3.87 -6.09
C ALA A 532 4.43 4.67 -6.99
N VAL A 533 4.64 4.61 -8.32
CA VAL A 533 3.80 5.31 -9.31
C VAL A 533 2.37 4.77 -9.28
N LEU A 534 2.19 3.45 -9.21
CA LEU A 534 0.88 2.82 -9.14
C LEU A 534 0.14 3.25 -7.87
N LEU A 535 0.75 3.09 -6.69
CA LEU A 535 0.15 3.46 -5.41
C LEU A 535 -0.18 4.96 -5.36
N TYR A 536 0.71 5.82 -5.85
CA TYR A 536 0.46 7.26 -5.92
C TYR A 536 -0.73 7.60 -6.83
N SER A 537 -0.87 6.91 -7.97
CA SER A 537 -1.96 7.16 -8.92
C SER A 537 -3.35 6.71 -8.44
N ILE A 538 -3.40 5.79 -7.47
CA ILE A 538 -4.64 5.21 -6.93
C ILE A 538 -4.96 5.67 -5.50
N ARG A 539 -4.06 6.42 -4.83
CA ARG A 539 -4.19 6.76 -3.40
C ARG A 539 -5.49 7.48 -3.03
N SER A 540 -6.01 8.31 -3.94
CA SER A 540 -7.24 9.10 -3.77
C SER A 540 -8.44 8.53 -4.55
N LYS A 541 -8.29 7.32 -5.07
CA LYS A 541 -9.36 6.58 -5.75
C LYS A 541 -9.92 5.55 -4.78
N SER A 542 -11.24 5.50 -4.66
CA SER A 542 -11.90 4.46 -3.85
C SER A 542 -11.81 3.13 -4.59
N LEU A 543 -10.99 2.20 -4.11
CA LEU A 543 -10.84 0.86 -4.68
C LEU A 543 -11.76 -0.13 -3.96
N SER A 544 -13.06 0.16 -3.93
CA SER A 544 -14.02 -0.57 -3.12
C SER A 544 -14.20 -2.04 -3.54
N TRP A 545 -13.85 -2.39 -4.77
CA TRP A 545 -13.75 -3.79 -5.24
C TRP A 545 -12.82 -4.66 -4.38
N ILE A 546 -11.82 -4.07 -3.70
CA ILE A 546 -10.94 -4.83 -2.79
C ILE A 546 -11.76 -5.54 -1.71
N VAL A 547 -12.87 -4.93 -1.28
CA VAL A 547 -13.79 -5.54 -0.32
C VAL A 547 -14.38 -6.81 -0.91
N ASP A 548 -14.93 -6.78 -2.11
CA ASP A 548 -15.58 -7.95 -2.73
C ASP A 548 -14.64 -9.15 -2.89
N TYR A 549 -13.35 -8.92 -3.17
CA TYR A 549 -12.37 -10.00 -3.38
C TYR A 549 -11.61 -10.42 -2.13
N ASN A 550 -11.37 -9.50 -1.19
CA ASN A 550 -10.46 -9.72 -0.05
C ASN A 550 -11.09 -9.41 1.31
N GLY A 551 -12.39 -9.20 1.38
CA GLY A 551 -13.04 -8.90 2.66
C GLY A 551 -14.54 -8.83 2.56
N GLN A 552 -15.14 -8.16 3.55
CA GLN A 552 -16.56 -7.83 3.60
C GLN A 552 -16.73 -6.52 4.38
N LEU A 553 -17.62 -5.65 3.93
CA LEU A 553 -18.11 -4.55 4.75
C LEU A 553 -19.22 -5.08 5.65
N LEU A 554 -18.98 -5.09 6.95
CA LEU A 554 -19.94 -5.55 7.93
C LEU A 554 -20.69 -4.37 8.51
N ARG A 555 -22.00 -4.54 8.69
CA ARG A 555 -22.86 -3.55 9.37
C ARG A 555 -23.34 -4.11 10.69
N LYS A 556 -23.41 -3.27 11.71
CA LYS A 556 -23.84 -3.64 13.08
C LYS A 556 -25.24 -4.24 13.13
N THR A 557 -26.11 -3.87 12.18
CA THR A 557 -27.45 -4.43 11.98
C THR A 557 -27.44 -5.90 11.56
N THR A 558 -26.31 -6.42 11.03
CA THR A 558 -26.14 -7.82 10.64
C THR A 558 -25.58 -8.67 11.80
N THR A 559 -25.89 -9.96 11.80
CA THR A 559 -25.40 -10.92 12.81
C THR A 559 -23.87 -10.93 12.92
N LEU A 560 -23.18 -10.84 11.78
CA LEU A 560 -21.71 -10.87 11.73
C LEU A 560 -21.11 -9.54 12.19
N GLY A 561 -21.70 -8.40 11.78
CA GLY A 561 -21.23 -7.08 12.20
C GLY A 561 -21.41 -6.83 13.69
N LYS A 562 -22.52 -7.30 14.30
CA LYS A 562 -22.70 -7.25 15.76
C LYS A 562 -21.57 -7.94 16.54
N LYS A 563 -20.94 -8.97 15.94
CA LYS A 563 -19.83 -9.70 16.54
C LYS A 563 -18.49 -8.99 16.40
N TYR A 564 -18.20 -8.41 15.23
CA TYR A 564 -16.85 -7.92 14.89
C TYR A 564 -16.69 -6.39 14.93
N CYS A 565 -17.76 -5.62 14.67
CA CYS A 565 -17.67 -4.16 14.60
C CYS A 565 -17.69 -3.47 15.97
N GLY A 566 -17.85 -4.24 17.05
CA GLY A 566 -17.84 -3.70 18.41
C GLY A 566 -18.94 -2.63 18.60
N LEU A 567 -18.53 -1.41 18.92
CA LEU A 567 -19.44 -0.27 19.12
C LEU A 567 -19.77 0.47 17.81
N HIS A 568 -19.02 0.24 16.73
CA HIS A 568 -19.13 0.97 15.47
C HIS A 568 -20.27 0.44 14.59
N ASP A 569 -20.89 1.35 13.82
CA ASP A 569 -22.03 1.02 12.97
C ASP A 569 -21.63 0.21 11.73
N SER A 570 -20.41 0.41 11.22
CA SER A 570 -19.84 -0.42 10.17
C SER A 570 -18.35 -0.66 10.34
N CYS A 571 -17.87 -1.80 9.86
CA CYS A 571 -16.45 -2.15 9.89
C CYS A 571 -16.03 -3.04 8.72
N PHE A 572 -14.76 -2.95 8.34
CA PHE A 572 -14.16 -3.80 7.31
C PHE A 572 -13.54 -5.04 7.93
N LEU A 573 -13.97 -6.23 7.50
CA LEU A 573 -13.33 -7.49 7.83
C LEU A 573 -12.54 -7.99 6.63
N MET A 574 -11.20 -7.92 6.71
CA MET A 574 -10.30 -8.39 5.65
C MET A 574 -9.92 -9.86 5.86
N ASN A 575 -9.91 -10.63 4.78
CA ASN A 575 -9.64 -12.08 4.81
C ASN A 575 -8.15 -12.40 4.67
N VAL A 576 -7.45 -11.73 3.75
CA VAL A 576 -6.01 -11.95 3.51
C VAL A 576 -5.22 -10.72 3.95
N ASN A 577 -4.19 -10.98 4.76
CA ASN A 577 -3.25 -9.96 5.22
C ASN A 577 -2.32 -9.49 4.10
N LEU A 578 -1.98 -8.21 4.10
CA LEU A 578 -1.14 -7.57 3.10
C LEU A 578 0.25 -8.25 2.97
N ALA A 579 0.82 -8.77 4.06
CA ALA A 579 2.09 -9.51 4.01
C ALA A 579 2.03 -10.75 3.11
N VAL A 580 0.89 -11.46 3.09
CA VAL A 580 0.68 -12.63 2.22
C VAL A 580 0.58 -12.17 0.76
N LEU A 581 -0.16 -11.11 0.49
CA LEU A 581 -0.28 -10.54 -0.86
C LEU A 581 1.10 -10.12 -1.41
N VAL A 582 1.89 -9.41 -0.59
CA VAL A 582 3.24 -8.99 -0.96
C VAL A 582 4.16 -10.20 -1.20
N ALA A 583 4.01 -11.28 -0.42
CA ALA A 583 4.77 -12.52 -0.63
C ALA A 583 4.45 -13.21 -1.96
N VAL A 584 3.15 -13.30 -2.32
CA VAL A 584 2.70 -13.88 -3.60
C VAL A 584 3.25 -13.08 -4.78
N ILE A 585 3.07 -11.75 -4.75
CA ILE A 585 3.56 -10.85 -5.82
C ILE A 585 5.09 -10.95 -5.92
N SER A 586 5.80 -10.94 -4.79
CA SER A 586 7.26 -11.06 -4.76
C SER A 586 7.74 -12.39 -5.35
N THR A 587 7.04 -13.49 -5.06
CA THR A 587 7.36 -14.81 -5.61
C THR A 587 7.20 -14.83 -7.12
N ALA A 588 6.10 -14.28 -7.65
CA ALA A 588 5.88 -14.18 -9.09
C ALA A 588 6.98 -13.35 -9.78
N LEU A 589 7.34 -12.18 -9.21
CA LEU A 589 8.43 -11.34 -9.72
C LEU A 589 9.79 -12.05 -9.65
N GLY A 590 10.05 -12.82 -8.58
CA GLY A 590 11.25 -13.64 -8.45
C GLY A 590 11.36 -14.72 -9.54
N LEU A 591 10.25 -15.37 -9.89
CA LEU A 591 10.18 -16.35 -10.99
C LEU A 591 10.43 -15.71 -12.35
N VAL A 592 9.91 -14.50 -12.58
CA VAL A 592 10.20 -13.72 -13.80
C VAL A 592 11.69 -13.40 -13.89
N ALA A 593 12.31 -12.96 -12.78
CA ALA A 593 13.74 -12.68 -12.74
C ALA A 593 14.59 -13.94 -12.99
N LEU A 594 14.19 -15.11 -12.44
CA LEU A 594 14.84 -16.39 -12.73
C LEU A 594 14.77 -16.72 -14.22
N SER A 595 13.60 -16.58 -14.82
CA SER A 595 13.39 -16.85 -16.24
C SER A 595 14.21 -15.91 -17.13
N ALA A 596 14.16 -14.60 -16.87
CA ALA A 596 14.96 -13.59 -17.58
C ALA A 596 16.46 -13.89 -17.48
N SER A 597 16.93 -14.28 -16.30
CA SER A 597 18.34 -14.62 -16.09
C SER A 597 18.78 -15.86 -16.87
N TYR A 598 17.93 -16.88 -16.96
CA TYR A 598 18.18 -18.07 -17.78
C TYR A 598 18.30 -17.74 -19.27
N PHE A 599 17.44 -16.85 -19.80
CA PHE A 599 17.54 -16.39 -21.18
C PHE A 599 18.83 -15.60 -21.45
N VAL A 600 19.25 -14.74 -20.52
CA VAL A 600 20.52 -14.00 -20.63
C VAL A 600 21.71 -14.95 -20.64
N GLN A 601 21.72 -15.95 -19.74
CA GLN A 601 22.74 -16.99 -19.72
C GLN A 601 22.81 -17.75 -21.06
N LYS A 602 21.65 -18.17 -21.59
CA LYS A 602 21.57 -18.93 -22.84
C LYS A 602 22.03 -18.15 -24.08
N ARG A 603 21.77 -16.84 -24.15
CA ARG A 603 22.15 -15.98 -25.29
C ARG A 603 23.59 -15.50 -25.26
N TYR A 604 24.19 -15.30 -24.09
CA TYR A 604 25.53 -14.69 -23.96
C TYR A 604 26.60 -15.63 -23.41
N GLY A 605 26.24 -16.83 -22.93
CA GLY A 605 27.15 -17.82 -22.37
C GLY A 605 27.75 -18.84 -23.36
N SER A 606 27.50 -18.73 -24.67
CA SER A 606 27.78 -19.83 -25.62
C SER A 606 29.25 -20.05 -26.00
N ASN A 607 30.24 -19.53 -25.27
CA ASN A 607 31.67 -19.73 -25.57
C ASN A 607 32.49 -20.08 -24.31
N ALA A 608 31.99 -20.99 -23.46
CA ALA A 608 32.80 -21.67 -22.44
C ALA A 608 32.91 -23.15 -22.80
N PRO A 609 34.12 -23.75 -22.80
CA PRO A 609 34.27 -25.19 -23.04
C PRO A 609 33.51 -25.96 -21.95
N SER A 610 32.85 -27.03 -22.38
CA SER A 610 32.03 -27.93 -21.56
C SER A 610 32.70 -28.33 -20.25
N SER A 611 32.10 -27.93 -19.12
CA SER A 611 32.34 -28.59 -17.83
C SER A 611 31.88 -30.06 -17.92
N PRO A 612 32.57 -31.00 -17.24
CA PRO A 612 32.23 -32.41 -17.30
C PRO A 612 30.85 -32.68 -16.64
N LYS A 613 30.17 -33.68 -17.17
CA LYS A 613 28.78 -34.07 -16.88
C LYS A 613 28.44 -34.16 -15.38
N SER A 614 27.32 -33.51 -15.03
CA SER A 614 26.30 -33.84 -14.01
C SER A 614 26.69 -34.84 -12.92
N SER A 615 26.71 -34.33 -11.69
CA SER A 615 26.65 -35.03 -10.40
C SER A 615 25.78 -36.29 -10.35
N LYS A 616 26.34 -37.38 -9.80
CA LYS A 616 25.58 -38.53 -9.26
C LYS A 616 24.65 -38.04 -8.14
N LYS A 617 23.37 -38.42 -8.22
CA LYS A 617 22.34 -38.16 -7.19
C LYS A 617 22.80 -38.66 -5.81
N VAL A 618 22.76 -37.78 -4.82
CA VAL A 618 22.83 -38.17 -3.39
C VAL A 618 21.41 -38.17 -2.84
N THR A 619 20.92 -39.35 -2.48
CA THR A 619 19.62 -39.52 -1.83
C THR A 619 19.81 -39.42 -0.32
N ILE A 620 19.10 -38.50 0.33
CA ILE A 620 19.07 -38.36 1.80
C ILE A 620 17.81 -39.03 2.31
N VAL A 621 17.94 -40.07 3.13
CA VAL A 621 16.83 -40.67 3.88
C VAL A 621 16.97 -40.25 5.35
N ALA A 622 15.94 -39.60 5.89
CA ALA A 622 15.89 -39.17 7.28
C ALA A 622 15.42 -40.29 8.20
N LYS A 623 16.08 -40.46 9.35
CA LYS A 623 15.50 -41.14 10.52
C LYS A 623 15.93 -40.43 11.80
N GLY A 624 14.97 -39.83 12.50
CA GLY A 624 14.97 -39.67 13.95
C GLY A 624 15.92 -38.63 14.56
N ALA A 625 15.47 -38.05 15.67
CA ALA A 625 16.04 -36.85 16.29
C ALA A 625 17.49 -37.02 16.81
N ASN A 626 18.29 -35.98 16.55
CA ASN A 626 19.58 -35.66 17.16
C ASN A 626 20.76 -36.63 16.89
N ARG A 627 21.27 -36.62 15.65
CA ARG A 627 22.72 -36.63 15.26
C ARG A 627 22.85 -37.00 13.77
N TYR A 628 23.56 -36.19 12.98
CA TYR A 628 23.96 -36.56 11.62
C TYR A 628 25.42 -37.03 11.63
N MET A 629 25.66 -38.30 11.32
CA MET A 629 26.99 -38.83 10.96
C MET A 629 27.00 -39.13 9.46
N VAL A 630 27.94 -38.52 8.73
CA VAL A 630 28.18 -38.81 7.31
C VAL A 630 29.08 -40.04 7.23
N HIS A 631 28.50 -41.21 6.93
CA HIS A 631 29.30 -42.39 6.57
C HIS A 631 29.77 -42.27 5.12
N ASN A 632 31.09 -42.28 4.94
CA ASN A 632 31.71 -42.58 3.65
C ASN A 632 31.53 -44.09 3.41
N SER A 633 30.89 -44.49 2.32
CA SER A 633 30.55 -45.88 2.07
C SER A 633 31.80 -46.74 1.84
N LYS A 634 32.19 -47.56 2.82
CA LYS A 634 32.88 -48.85 2.63
C LYS A 634 32.79 -49.68 3.92
N SER A 635 31.78 -50.52 4.01
CA SER A 635 31.86 -51.77 4.77
C SER A 635 30.78 -52.74 4.29
N THR A 636 31.14 -53.59 3.33
CA THR A 636 30.44 -54.86 3.14
C THR A 636 31.47 -55.93 2.79
N ASN A 637 31.52 -56.90 3.70
CA ASN A 637 32.07 -58.25 3.68
C ASN A 637 32.75 -58.78 2.41
N LEU A 638 33.94 -59.35 2.64
CA LEU A 638 34.48 -60.61 2.11
C LEU A 638 33.63 -61.31 1.04
N VAL A 639 34.02 -61.16 -0.23
CA VAL A 639 34.25 -62.28 -1.17
C VAL A 639 35.39 -61.86 -2.10
N GLU A 640 36.39 -62.73 -2.17
CA GLU A 640 37.60 -62.63 -2.96
C GLU A 640 37.30 -62.91 -4.44
N VAL A 641 37.54 -61.95 -5.34
CA VAL A 641 37.87 -62.23 -6.75
C VAL A 641 38.91 -61.22 -7.22
N LYS A 642 40.11 -61.73 -7.51
CA LYS A 642 41.25 -60.99 -8.06
C LYS A 642 40.91 -60.38 -9.42
N LYS A 643 41.19 -59.09 -9.58
CA LYS A 643 41.68 -58.52 -10.84
C LYS A 643 42.58 -57.33 -10.51
N GLU A 644 43.86 -57.48 -10.87
CA GLU A 644 44.86 -56.43 -10.85
C GLU A 644 44.44 -55.32 -11.81
N GLU A 645 44.39 -54.08 -11.33
CA GLU A 645 44.54 -52.88 -12.15
C GLU A 645 45.05 -51.74 -11.27
N SER A 646 46.09 -51.08 -11.78
CA SER A 646 46.96 -50.06 -11.18
C SER A 646 46.23 -48.97 -10.38
N LYS A 647 46.60 -48.82 -9.10
CA LYS A 647 46.33 -47.59 -8.33
C LYS A 647 47.27 -46.47 -8.80
N GLU A 648 46.79 -45.57 -9.65
CA GLU A 648 47.23 -44.18 -9.55
C GLU A 648 46.57 -43.59 -8.29
N LEU A 649 47.39 -43.27 -7.29
CA LEU A 649 46.97 -42.37 -6.22
C LEU A 649 46.68 -41.02 -6.88
N ILE A 650 45.41 -40.60 -6.89
CA ILE A 650 45.07 -39.20 -7.15
C ILE A 650 45.59 -38.42 -5.93
N GLU A 651 46.81 -37.90 -6.03
CA GLU A 651 47.31 -36.89 -5.10
C GLU A 651 46.37 -35.67 -5.16
N PHE A 652 45.73 -35.35 -4.04
CA PHE A 652 45.05 -34.07 -3.93
C PHE A 652 46.12 -32.97 -4.07
N PRO A 653 45.89 -31.93 -4.88
CA PRO A 653 46.84 -30.84 -5.01
C PRO A 653 47.11 -30.23 -3.63
N PRO A 654 48.36 -29.87 -3.31
CA PRO A 654 48.71 -29.30 -2.01
C PRO A 654 47.85 -28.06 -1.73
N LEU A 655 47.48 -27.88 -0.45
CA LEU A 655 46.80 -26.69 0.02
C LEU A 655 47.70 -25.48 -0.21
N THR A 656 47.12 -24.38 -0.66
CA THR A 656 47.79 -23.08 -0.64
C THR A 656 48.07 -22.66 0.79
N THR A 657 49.07 -21.81 1.04
CA THR A 657 49.40 -21.39 2.41
C THR A 657 48.25 -20.64 3.10
N PHE A 658 47.36 -20.04 2.30
CA PHE A 658 46.08 -19.49 2.78
C PHE A 658 45.08 -20.55 3.23
N GLU A 659 44.86 -21.59 2.42
CA GLU A 659 43.97 -22.69 2.80
C GLU A 659 44.50 -23.47 4.01
N GLU A 660 45.81 -23.60 4.14
CA GLU A 660 46.47 -24.24 5.27
C GLU A 660 46.35 -23.41 6.56
N HIS A 661 46.77 -22.14 6.54
CA HIS A 661 46.90 -21.35 7.76
C HIS A 661 45.65 -20.54 8.13
N CYS A 662 44.75 -20.23 7.19
CA CYS A 662 43.54 -19.45 7.45
C CYS A 662 42.25 -20.29 7.42
N LEU A 663 42.16 -21.34 6.59
CA LEU A 663 40.95 -22.16 6.44
C LEU A 663 41.06 -23.56 7.07
N GLY A 664 42.28 -24.09 7.23
CA GLY A 664 42.55 -25.47 7.66
C GLY A 664 41.96 -26.54 6.74
N SER A 665 41.52 -26.20 5.53
CA SER A 665 40.86 -27.09 4.58
C SER A 665 40.80 -26.47 3.18
N PRO A 666 40.63 -27.27 2.11
CA PRO A 666 40.60 -26.75 0.75
C PRO A 666 39.39 -25.84 0.54
N PHE A 667 39.57 -24.79 -0.25
CA PHE A 667 38.55 -23.78 -0.57
C PHE A 667 37.29 -24.41 -1.19
N THR A 668 37.44 -25.48 -1.96
CA THR A 668 36.36 -26.27 -2.57
C THR A 668 35.41 -26.89 -1.54
N ARG A 669 35.83 -27.06 -0.28
CA ARG A 669 34.96 -27.49 0.82
C ARG A 669 33.93 -26.43 1.19
N LEU A 670 34.28 -25.16 1.04
CA LEU A 670 33.41 -24.00 1.33
C LEU A 670 32.65 -23.52 0.09
N PHE A 671 33.25 -23.66 -1.10
CA PHE A 671 32.70 -23.19 -2.38
C PHE A 671 32.92 -24.22 -3.50
N LYS A 672 31.93 -25.10 -3.71
CA LYS A 672 32.08 -26.33 -4.54
C LYS A 672 32.30 -26.15 -6.04
N ASP A 673 32.15 -24.94 -6.60
CA ASP A 673 32.27 -24.67 -8.06
C ASP A 673 33.11 -23.42 -8.35
N CYS A 674 34.06 -23.07 -7.48
CA CYS A 674 34.82 -21.82 -7.57
C CYS A 674 36.33 -22.01 -7.77
N ASP A 675 36.80 -23.24 -8.02
CA ASP A 675 38.24 -23.56 -8.07
C ASP A 675 38.97 -22.79 -9.20
N ASP A 676 38.32 -22.65 -10.36
CA ASP A 676 38.84 -21.95 -11.56
C ASP A 676 39.14 -20.46 -11.33
N PHE A 677 38.51 -19.86 -10.32
CA PHE A 677 38.69 -18.47 -9.94
C PHE A 677 39.41 -18.32 -8.59
N ALA A 678 39.32 -19.34 -7.73
CA ALA A 678 39.94 -19.34 -6.43
C ALA A 678 41.43 -19.58 -6.52
N CYS A 679 41.88 -20.37 -7.49
CA CYS A 679 43.28 -20.68 -7.68
C CYS A 679 43.75 -20.22 -9.06
N ILE A 680 44.90 -19.55 -9.11
CA ILE A 680 45.63 -19.27 -10.35
C ILE A 680 46.97 -19.96 -10.31
N GLN A 681 47.44 -20.45 -11.45
CA GLN A 681 48.81 -20.94 -11.55
C GLN A 681 49.72 -19.77 -11.94
N TYR A 682 50.61 -19.38 -11.04
CA TYR A 682 51.53 -18.27 -11.25
C TYR A 682 52.97 -18.73 -10.99
N MET A 683 53.83 -18.58 -12.00
CA MET A 683 55.22 -19.05 -11.97
C MET A 683 55.37 -20.51 -11.48
N GLY A 684 54.48 -21.40 -11.91
CA GLY A 684 54.50 -22.82 -11.54
C GLY A 684 53.91 -23.16 -10.17
N LYS A 685 53.52 -22.16 -9.35
CA LYS A 685 52.87 -22.35 -8.04
C LYS A 685 51.36 -22.14 -8.13
N ARG A 686 50.58 -22.93 -7.40
CA ARG A 686 49.13 -22.73 -7.23
C ARG A 686 48.94 -21.61 -6.20
N CYS A 687 48.31 -20.51 -6.58
CA CYS A 687 48.09 -19.37 -5.68
C CYS A 687 46.60 -19.11 -5.49
N THR A 688 46.16 -18.85 -4.25
CA THR A 688 44.84 -18.30 -3.96
C THR A 688 44.73 -16.89 -4.53
N SER A 689 43.69 -16.65 -5.31
CA SER A 689 43.39 -15.31 -5.82
C SER A 689 43.03 -14.36 -4.68
N VAL A 690 43.33 -13.08 -4.86
CA VAL A 690 42.92 -12.02 -3.91
C VAL A 690 41.42 -12.09 -3.67
N GLU A 691 40.67 -12.39 -4.72
CA GLU A 691 39.23 -12.48 -4.67
C GLU A 691 38.71 -13.71 -3.89
N ALA A 692 39.44 -14.84 -3.87
CA ALA A 692 39.13 -15.96 -2.97
C ALA A 692 39.44 -15.66 -1.49
N ILE A 693 40.49 -14.88 -1.23
CA ILE A 693 40.82 -14.41 0.13
C ILE A 693 39.70 -13.49 0.64
N LEU A 694 39.22 -12.59 -0.22
CA LEU A 694 38.05 -11.76 0.09
C LEU A 694 36.79 -12.61 0.34
N LEU A 695 36.55 -13.64 -0.47
CA LEU A 695 35.38 -14.53 -0.32
C LEU A 695 35.31 -15.25 1.03
N THR A 696 36.45 -15.50 1.65
CA THR A 696 36.56 -16.21 2.92
C THR A 696 36.56 -15.29 4.14
N GLY A 697 36.41 -13.98 3.94
CA GLY A 697 36.29 -13.00 5.03
C GLY A 697 37.61 -12.54 5.61
N TYR A 698 38.71 -12.69 4.86
CA TYR A 698 40.04 -12.21 5.21
C TYR A 698 40.42 -11.02 4.30
N LEU A 699 41.17 -10.08 4.86
CA LEU A 699 41.58 -8.83 4.21
C LEU A 699 43.06 -8.61 4.40
N PHE A 700 43.72 -8.08 3.37
CA PHE A 700 45.09 -7.62 3.47
C PHE A 700 45.15 -6.23 4.08
N TYR A 701 46.10 -6.03 4.99
CA TYR A 701 46.41 -4.76 5.59
C TYR A 701 47.92 -4.66 5.82
N GLY A 702 48.60 -3.89 4.95
CA GLY A 702 50.06 -3.80 4.96
C GLY A 702 50.73 -5.12 4.57
N GLN A 703 51.57 -5.65 5.46
CA GLN A 703 52.28 -6.91 5.28
C GLN A 703 51.56 -8.11 5.91
N HIS A 704 50.31 -7.91 6.34
CA HIS A 704 49.57 -8.93 7.08
C HIS A 704 48.17 -9.17 6.50
N VAL A 705 47.68 -10.39 6.67
CA VAL A 705 46.28 -10.76 6.45
C VAL A 705 45.57 -10.74 7.81
N TYR A 706 44.40 -10.11 7.86
CA TYR A 706 43.53 -10.02 9.04
C TYR A 706 42.13 -10.54 8.70
N GLN A 707 41.38 -10.97 9.70
CA GLN A 707 39.93 -11.18 9.53
C GLN A 707 39.25 -9.82 9.25
N ALA A 708 38.22 -9.81 8.40
CA ALA A 708 37.59 -8.56 7.94
C ALA A 708 37.08 -7.66 9.09
N GLY A 709 36.52 -8.25 10.15
CA GLY A 709 36.09 -7.50 11.34
C GLY A 709 37.24 -6.78 12.06
N SER A 710 38.44 -7.39 12.09
CA SER A 710 39.64 -6.80 12.68
C SER A 710 40.13 -5.58 11.89
N VAL A 711 39.97 -5.57 10.57
CA VAL A 711 40.34 -4.41 9.73
C VAL A 711 39.43 -3.22 9.97
N VAL A 712 38.14 -3.44 10.24
CA VAL A 712 37.22 -2.34 10.63
C VAL A 712 37.71 -1.64 11.89
N LEU A 713 38.17 -2.40 12.89
CA LEU A 713 38.78 -1.84 14.09
C LEU A 713 40.06 -1.04 13.76
N LEU A 714 40.88 -1.50 12.81
CA LEU A 714 42.07 -0.75 12.36
C LEU A 714 41.72 0.54 11.60
N LEU A 715 40.59 0.57 10.87
CA LEU A 715 40.10 1.78 10.21
C LEU A 715 39.48 2.77 11.21
N LEU A 716 38.71 2.28 12.19
CA LEU A 716 38.18 3.10 13.29
C LEU A 716 39.30 3.69 14.14
N ALA A 717 40.40 2.96 14.33
CA ALA A 717 41.59 3.47 15.01
C ALA A 717 42.19 4.73 14.36
N ARG A 718 41.85 5.04 13.09
CA ARG A 718 42.27 6.30 12.43
C ARG A 718 41.46 7.51 12.88
N LEU A 719 40.24 7.29 13.39
CA LEU A 719 39.34 8.32 13.89
C LEU A 719 39.45 8.49 15.42
N ILE A 720 40.09 7.55 16.11
CA ILE A 720 40.22 7.52 17.56
C ILE A 720 41.63 8.01 17.96
N PRO A 721 41.75 8.94 18.93
CA PRO A 721 43.06 9.36 19.44
C PRO A 721 43.89 8.17 19.94
N ARG A 722 45.17 8.09 19.53
CA ARG A 722 46.06 6.97 19.91
C ARG A 722 46.18 6.71 21.41
N LYS A 723 45.99 7.75 22.24
CA LYS A 723 45.97 7.62 23.71
C LYS A 723 44.83 6.70 24.18
N LEU A 724 43.66 6.77 23.55
CA LEU A 724 42.51 5.92 23.86
C LEU A 724 42.75 4.47 23.42
N LEU A 725 43.37 4.25 22.25
CA LEU A 725 43.68 2.91 21.74
C LEU A 725 44.61 2.10 22.64
N ARG A 726 45.55 2.77 23.33
CA ARG A 726 46.47 2.12 24.29
C ARG A 726 45.75 1.57 25.52
N THR A 727 44.57 2.10 25.85
CA THR A 727 43.75 1.68 27.00
C THR A 727 42.96 0.41 26.74
N PHE A 728 42.67 0.09 25.48
CA PHE A 728 41.89 -1.09 25.10
C PHE A 728 42.82 -2.27 24.74
N ASN A 729 42.87 -3.28 25.62
CA ASN A 729 43.64 -4.52 25.40
C ASN A 729 42.95 -5.48 24.41
N VAL A 730 42.60 -4.99 23.22
CA VAL A 730 42.05 -5.82 22.16
C VAL A 730 43.20 -6.51 21.42
N LEU A 731 43.17 -7.84 21.37
CA LEU A 731 44.11 -8.65 20.60
C LEU A 731 43.51 -8.97 19.23
N LEU A 732 44.27 -8.67 18.18
CA LEU A 732 43.94 -9.00 16.80
C LEU A 732 44.81 -10.18 16.35
N ILE A 733 44.17 -11.14 15.69
CA ILE A 733 44.86 -12.25 15.03
C ILE A 733 45.21 -11.83 13.60
N ARG A 734 46.44 -12.12 13.18
CA ARG A 734 46.99 -11.78 11.87
C ARG A 734 47.93 -12.85 11.34
N TRP A 735 48.16 -12.88 10.04
CA TRP A 735 49.13 -13.74 9.39
C TRP A 735 50.10 -12.85 8.62
N TYR A 736 51.42 -13.07 8.77
CA TYR A 736 52.41 -12.33 7.98
C TYR A 736 52.49 -12.92 6.57
N MET A 737 52.48 -12.05 5.57
CA MET A 737 52.67 -12.43 4.17
C MET A 737 54.13 -12.19 3.79
N ASP A 738 54.82 -13.26 3.42
CA ASP A 738 56.18 -13.18 2.87
C ASP A 738 56.14 -12.49 1.50
N PRO A 739 56.76 -11.31 1.34
CA PRO A 739 56.74 -10.55 0.10
C PRO A 739 57.54 -11.20 -1.05
N GLU A 740 58.47 -12.12 -0.75
CA GLU A 740 59.29 -12.79 -1.77
C GLU A 740 58.58 -14.01 -2.34
N ASN A 741 57.94 -14.80 -1.48
CA ASN A 741 57.33 -16.08 -1.85
C ASN A 741 55.80 -16.03 -1.99
N GLY A 742 55.16 -14.96 -1.49
CA GLY A 742 53.71 -14.82 -1.46
C GLY A 742 53.03 -15.79 -0.48
N THR A 743 53.74 -16.32 0.52
CA THR A 743 53.24 -17.33 1.46
C THR A 743 52.83 -16.71 2.81
N LEU A 744 51.92 -17.37 3.53
CA LEU A 744 51.54 -16.95 4.89
C LEU A 744 52.31 -17.68 5.98
N THR A 745 52.57 -16.98 7.10
CA THR A 745 53.04 -17.60 8.35
C THR A 745 51.89 -18.26 9.10
N HIS A 746 52.18 -18.94 10.22
CA HIS A 746 51.17 -19.29 11.22
C HIS A 746 50.51 -18.03 11.83
N ALA A 747 49.38 -18.22 12.50
CA ALA A 747 48.63 -17.15 13.14
C ALA A 747 49.45 -16.46 14.23
N LEU A 748 49.57 -15.15 14.13
CA LEU A 748 50.23 -14.25 15.08
C LEU A 748 49.17 -13.44 15.83
N SER A 749 49.43 -13.10 17.09
CA SER A 749 48.59 -12.16 17.85
C SER A 749 49.29 -10.82 18.01
N CYS A 750 48.55 -9.73 17.88
CA CYS A 750 49.05 -8.36 18.01
C CYS A 750 48.03 -7.48 18.72
N THR A 751 48.49 -6.52 19.54
CA THR A 751 47.56 -5.57 20.18
C THR A 751 46.98 -4.60 19.15
N TRP A 752 45.74 -4.18 19.36
CA TRP A 752 45.07 -3.22 18.48
C TRP A 752 45.86 -1.91 18.34
N PHE A 753 46.49 -1.44 19.41
CA PHE A 753 47.40 -0.30 19.39
C PHE A 753 48.58 -0.52 18.42
N ALA A 754 49.29 -1.65 18.52
CA ALA A 754 50.45 -1.93 17.68
C ALA A 754 50.05 -2.17 16.21
N ALA A 755 48.97 -2.91 15.96
CA ALA A 755 48.46 -3.15 14.61
C ALA A 755 47.94 -1.86 13.94
N SER A 756 47.38 -0.91 14.70
CA SER A 756 46.94 0.40 14.16
C SER A 756 48.08 1.30 13.69
N ALA A 757 49.34 0.97 13.98
CA ALA A 757 50.50 1.69 13.49
C ALA A 757 50.85 1.38 12.04
N GLU A 758 50.35 0.26 11.50
CA GLU A 758 50.48 -0.11 10.10
C GLU A 758 49.62 0.84 9.26
N ASN A 759 50.25 1.79 8.56
CA ASN A 759 49.54 2.83 7.80
C ASN A 759 49.64 2.58 6.30
N TYR A 760 49.08 1.45 5.85
CA TYR A 760 49.13 1.02 4.45
C TYR A 760 47.79 1.23 3.72
N LYS A 761 47.87 1.38 2.40
CA LYS A 761 46.70 1.43 1.52
C LYS A 761 46.31 0.01 1.11
N ILE A 762 45.02 -0.33 1.21
CA ILE A 762 44.47 -1.66 0.88
C ILE A 762 44.65 -2.00 -0.62
N SER A 763 44.93 -1.00 -1.47
CA SER A 763 45.05 -1.15 -2.92
C SER A 763 46.24 -1.98 -3.43
N GLU A 764 47.11 -2.49 -2.55
CA GLU A 764 48.37 -3.17 -2.88
C GLU A 764 48.33 -4.70 -2.72
N ALA A 765 47.15 -5.31 -2.58
CA ALA A 765 47.09 -6.74 -2.30
C ALA A 765 47.45 -7.65 -3.50
N THR A 766 48.10 -8.76 -3.17
CA THR A 766 48.64 -9.75 -4.09
C THR A 766 48.06 -11.14 -3.77
N PRO A 767 47.98 -12.06 -4.76
CA PRO A 767 47.57 -13.44 -4.50
C PRO A 767 48.53 -14.14 -3.50
N ILE A 768 48.10 -15.26 -2.91
CA ILE A 768 48.90 -16.01 -1.91
C ILE A 768 49.22 -17.39 -2.44
N ALA A 769 50.50 -17.76 -2.47
CA ALA A 769 51.00 -19.05 -2.98
C ALA A 769 50.75 -20.22 -2.04
#